data_AF-A0A401KNJ5-F1
#
_entry.id   AF-A0A401KNJ5-F1
#
_cell.length_a   1.000
_cell.length_b   1.000
_cell.length_c   1.000
_cell.angle_alpha   90.00
_cell.angle_beta   90.00
_cell.angle_gamma   90.00
#
_symmetry.space_group_name_H-M   'P 1'
#
loop_
_entity.id
_entity.type
_entity.pdbx_description
1 polymer ?
#
loop_
_entity_poly.entity_id
_entity_poly.type
_entity_poly.pdbx_seq_one_letter_code
_entity_poly.pdbx_strand_id
1 'polypeptide(L)'
;MCHDKIPLNGWTSTPANAGAIFPDKPFIHPPTPISMTDIPFPSTDPLVAKTLEYVQSLLPRETINHSMRVYYYGMILLAQQFPSHSLSPTTWALSCLLHDIGTAPSLLTSTNMSFDLYGGIKAHSVLTAFDCPADVADAVAEAIIRHQDLGVDGNITFLGQLIQLATIYDNVGEHPHVKDFGGLIHEDARREVNERWRREGWCGVFADVVKLEVGRKPWCHSTHIVGFEGKGSSRRLEELPVELLEAILAAAPDITTLEAAAMTGPGLYNAFKGAEQFIVRPVVLRQFDPSLIHDVLATHASNKIDHQSTEQVETFMVPYLARDQHYFEASMNWRLSEALLIDRLDEAVKYLVDRLAAEALPVPSTSDSQNLSSFLPPSKTERNRISRSLYRFHANCNLQQEWDAIAARSAGFAPWENEQLYSIYDFLMRMVKQVIEDHNLRSNWPQYISQVSDTAFHNYLQFHLSLGLTHVRRFALQNEKQLQQIVHVTRATPRIDQQLSFLYNGLHPVSRWPPLEHALGDFDAEDEKKYIPQPWYHDPDSGPEDIWRWAHRDEEAGGFVGNFDQAVLRQWAYVMWDRGRIDGWFVFIRPWVSTCRRYLERLGQDSDELLSDGLEPEMRERLLLRHRRIGLKLYDPETWACRVRTITGVP
;
A
#
# COMPACT_ATOMS: atom_id res chain seq x y z
N MET A 1 -4.46 -4.68 76.44
CA MET A 1 -5.04 -5.06 75.14
C MET A 1 -4.52 -4.09 74.08
N CYS A 2 -3.38 -4.35 73.43
CA CYS A 2 -2.83 -3.41 72.42
C CYS A 2 -1.83 -4.02 71.42
N HIS A 3 -1.55 -5.34 71.45
CA HIS A 3 -0.53 -5.94 70.56
C HIS A 3 -1.07 -6.43 69.20
N ASP A 4 -2.37 -6.70 69.07
CA ASP A 4 -2.95 -7.26 67.83
C ASP A 4 -3.10 -6.24 66.68
N LYS A 5 -2.95 -4.93 66.96
CA LYS A 5 -3.10 -3.88 65.93
C LYS A 5 -1.84 -3.63 65.10
N ILE A 6 -0.66 -3.99 65.63
CA ILE A 6 0.64 -3.69 65.01
C ILE A 6 0.78 -4.41 63.65
N PRO A 7 0.59 -5.76 63.56
CA PRO A 7 0.63 -6.44 62.27
C PRO A 7 -0.48 -6.01 61.31
N LEU A 8 -1.68 -5.71 61.82
CA LEU A 8 -2.83 -5.27 61.01
C LEU A 8 -2.58 -3.95 60.27
N ASN A 9 -1.75 -3.07 60.81
CA ASN A 9 -1.33 -1.84 60.14
C ASN A 9 -0.07 -2.04 59.29
N GLY A 10 0.42 -3.28 59.18
CA GLY A 10 1.53 -3.66 58.32
C GLY A 10 2.91 -3.48 58.95
N TRP A 11 2.99 -3.23 60.26
CA TRP A 11 4.24 -3.15 61.03
C TRP A 11 4.85 -4.54 61.28
N THR A 12 5.10 -5.25 60.19
CA THR A 12 5.86 -6.50 60.15
C THR A 12 7.15 -6.22 59.39
N SER A 13 8.29 -6.59 59.96
CA SER A 13 9.59 -6.42 59.30
C SER A 13 9.70 -7.38 58.10
N THR A 14 9.93 -6.83 56.91
CA THR A 14 10.03 -7.56 55.65
C THR A 14 11.31 -7.14 54.92
N PRO A 15 12.03 -8.04 54.23
CA PRO A 15 13.21 -7.64 53.45
C PRO A 15 12.84 -6.58 52.41
N ALA A 16 13.62 -5.49 52.32
CA ALA A 16 13.40 -4.46 51.30
C ALA A 16 13.69 -5.02 49.89
N ASN A 17 14.65 -5.93 49.78
CA ASN A 17 14.94 -6.63 48.53
C ASN A 17 13.87 -7.69 48.24
N ALA A 18 12.98 -7.40 47.28
CA ALA A 18 11.96 -8.35 46.85
C ALA A 18 12.55 -9.67 46.28
N GLY A 19 13.80 -9.66 45.77
CA GLY A 19 14.49 -10.88 45.33
C GLY A 19 14.79 -11.85 46.48
N ALA A 20 14.87 -11.37 47.72
CA ALA A 20 14.98 -12.23 48.90
C ALA A 20 13.64 -12.91 49.26
N ILE A 21 12.51 -12.34 48.80
CA ILE A 21 11.17 -12.89 48.96
C ILE A 21 10.87 -13.90 47.85
N PHE A 22 11.34 -13.61 46.62
CA PHE A 22 11.09 -14.39 45.40
C PHE A 22 12.42 -14.82 44.72
N PRO A 23 13.18 -15.78 45.28
CA PRO A 23 14.54 -16.07 44.83
C PRO A 23 14.61 -16.79 43.46
N ASP A 24 13.81 -17.83 43.25
CA ASP A 24 13.92 -18.70 42.07
C ASP A 24 12.79 -18.54 41.05
N LYS A 25 11.61 -18.11 41.54
CA LYS A 25 10.37 -17.99 40.78
C LYS A 25 9.70 -16.66 41.10
N PRO A 26 8.88 -16.11 40.19
CA PRO A 26 8.16 -14.87 40.46
C PRO A 26 7.14 -14.97 41.58
N PHE A 27 6.88 -16.15 42.16
CA PHE A 27 5.84 -16.35 43.16
C PHE A 27 6.27 -17.38 44.21
N ILE A 28 5.72 -17.22 45.43
CA ILE A 28 5.80 -18.21 46.51
C ILE A 28 4.78 -19.32 46.24
N HIS A 29 3.57 -18.93 45.84
CA HIS A 29 2.47 -19.82 45.50
C HIS A 29 2.02 -19.57 44.06
N PRO A 30 1.84 -20.61 43.22
CA PRO A 30 1.38 -20.44 41.84
C PRO A 30 0.10 -19.60 41.77
N PRO A 31 0.08 -18.48 41.01
CA PRO A 31 -1.10 -17.63 40.91
C PRO A 31 -2.25 -18.37 40.25
N THR A 32 -3.43 -18.29 40.87
CA THR A 32 -4.68 -18.82 40.33
C THR A 32 -5.62 -17.67 39.96
N PRO A 33 -6.64 -17.90 39.11
CA PRO A 33 -7.70 -16.91 38.91
C PRO A 33 -8.38 -16.56 40.24
N ILE A 34 -8.49 -15.28 40.55
CA ILE A 34 -9.34 -14.73 41.62
C ILE A 34 -10.18 -13.61 41.00
N SER A 35 -11.49 -13.62 41.24
CA SER A 35 -12.37 -12.59 40.71
C SER A 35 -12.33 -11.33 41.58
N MET A 36 -12.51 -10.16 40.97
CA MET A 36 -12.65 -8.91 41.72
C MET A 36 -13.87 -8.92 42.65
N THR A 37 -14.89 -9.72 42.37
CA THR A 37 -16.06 -9.85 43.25
C THR A 37 -15.72 -10.44 44.61
N ASP A 38 -14.64 -11.24 44.67
CA ASP A 38 -14.15 -11.86 45.91
C ASP A 38 -13.22 -10.92 46.70
N ILE A 39 -12.86 -9.77 46.12
CA ILE A 39 -11.99 -8.75 46.71
C ILE A 39 -12.78 -7.44 46.87
N PRO A 40 -13.61 -7.31 47.92
CA PRO A 40 -14.39 -6.10 48.12
C PRO A 40 -13.47 -4.91 48.38
N PHE A 41 -13.80 -3.76 47.77
CA PHE A 41 -13.22 -2.48 48.16
C PHE A 41 -13.99 -1.92 49.37
N PRO A 42 -13.32 -1.51 50.47
CA PRO A 42 -13.97 -1.11 51.73
C PRO A 42 -14.60 0.29 51.67
N SER A 43 -15.42 0.54 50.64
CA SER A 43 -16.14 1.81 50.43
C SER A 43 -17.16 2.16 51.51
N THR A 44 -17.56 1.19 52.34
CA THR A 44 -18.45 1.42 53.48
C THR A 44 -17.72 1.92 54.72
N ASP A 45 -16.39 1.85 54.75
CA ASP A 45 -15.59 2.49 55.80
C ASP A 45 -15.62 4.02 55.61
N PRO A 46 -16.10 4.80 56.59
CA PRO A 46 -16.25 6.25 56.44
C PRO A 46 -14.94 6.97 56.12
N LEU A 47 -13.80 6.47 56.63
CA LEU A 47 -12.50 7.08 56.38
C LEU A 47 -12.04 6.80 54.95
N VAL A 48 -12.28 5.60 54.44
CA VAL A 48 -11.99 5.24 53.03
C VAL A 48 -12.89 6.04 52.08
N ALA A 49 -14.19 6.12 52.35
CA ALA A 49 -15.13 6.89 51.54
C ALA A 49 -14.74 8.38 51.44
N LYS A 50 -14.44 8.99 52.60
CA LYS A 50 -14.00 10.39 52.68
C LYS A 50 -12.66 10.62 51.96
N THR A 51 -11.74 9.66 52.07
CA THR A 51 -10.45 9.74 51.37
C THR A 51 -10.61 9.60 49.87
N LEU A 52 -11.47 8.68 49.41
CA LEU A 52 -11.78 8.48 48.00
C LEU A 52 -12.37 9.76 47.38
N GLU A 53 -13.34 10.38 48.05
CA GLU A 53 -13.92 11.67 47.61
C GLU A 53 -12.85 12.76 47.53
N TYR A 54 -12.00 12.85 48.55
CA TYR A 54 -10.91 13.84 48.58
C TYR A 54 -9.93 13.66 47.42
N VAL A 55 -9.44 12.44 47.16
CA VAL A 55 -8.50 12.20 46.06
C VAL A 55 -9.16 12.37 44.69
N GLN A 56 -10.46 12.04 44.55
CA GLN A 56 -11.22 12.29 43.33
C GLN A 56 -11.35 13.78 42.98
N SER A 57 -11.31 14.66 43.98
CA SER A 57 -11.32 16.11 43.77
C SER A 57 -9.97 16.69 43.34
N LEU A 58 -8.88 15.91 43.47
CA LEU A 58 -7.50 16.41 43.42
C LEU A 58 -6.65 15.74 42.32
N LEU A 59 -6.82 14.43 42.12
CA LEU A 59 -6.02 13.64 41.20
C LEU A 59 -6.70 13.48 39.83
N PRO A 60 -5.93 13.38 38.75
CA PRO A 60 -6.44 12.96 37.45
C PRO A 60 -7.09 11.58 37.52
N ARG A 61 -8.02 11.32 36.59
CA ARG A 61 -8.76 10.06 36.51
C ARG A 61 -7.82 8.86 36.31
N GLU A 62 -6.77 9.02 35.54
CA GLU A 62 -5.78 7.99 35.22
C GLU A 62 -5.02 7.55 36.48
N THR A 63 -4.67 8.50 37.35
CA THR A 63 -4.04 8.24 38.67
C THR A 63 -5.02 7.56 39.62
N ILE A 64 -6.30 7.97 39.64
CA ILE A 64 -7.32 7.30 40.46
C ILE A 64 -7.52 5.86 39.99
N ASN A 65 -7.59 5.62 38.68
CA ASN A 65 -7.68 4.27 38.13
C ASN A 65 -6.44 3.44 38.48
N HIS A 66 -5.24 4.04 38.43
CA HIS A 66 -4.00 3.40 38.90
C HIS A 66 -4.09 2.99 40.37
N SER A 67 -4.45 3.90 41.28
CA SER A 67 -4.66 3.61 42.70
C SER A 67 -5.64 2.45 42.92
N MET A 68 -6.72 2.38 42.14
CA MET A 68 -7.66 1.26 42.20
C MET A 68 -7.03 -0.04 41.71
N ARG A 69 -6.30 -0.05 40.59
CA ARG A 69 -5.58 -1.25 40.13
C ARG A 69 -4.57 -1.74 41.16
N VAL A 70 -3.79 -0.83 41.74
CA VAL A 70 -2.83 -1.12 42.82
C VAL A 70 -3.53 -1.76 44.02
N TYR A 71 -4.70 -1.25 44.43
CA TYR A 71 -5.50 -1.86 45.49
C TYR A 71 -5.81 -3.33 45.19
N TYR A 72 -6.38 -3.62 44.02
CA TYR A 72 -6.77 -4.99 43.65
C TYR A 72 -5.55 -5.91 43.49
N TYR A 73 -4.48 -5.44 42.85
CA TYR A 73 -3.25 -6.22 42.71
C TYR A 73 -2.62 -6.56 44.06
N GLY A 74 -2.51 -5.61 44.98
CA GLY A 74 -1.99 -5.90 46.31
C GLY A 74 -2.89 -6.84 47.13
N MET A 75 -4.22 -6.77 46.98
CA MET A 75 -5.11 -7.73 47.64
C MET A 75 -4.98 -9.15 47.06
N ILE A 76 -4.78 -9.30 45.75
CA ILE A 76 -4.48 -10.60 45.11
C ILE A 76 -3.15 -11.14 45.65
N LEU A 77 -2.11 -10.29 45.70
CA LEU A 77 -0.79 -10.65 46.22
C LEU A 77 -0.86 -11.05 47.71
N LEU A 78 -1.61 -10.31 48.52
CA LEU A 78 -1.82 -10.62 49.93
C LEU A 78 -2.49 -12.00 50.09
N ALA A 79 -3.56 -12.26 49.34
CA ALA A 79 -4.30 -13.51 49.42
C ALA A 79 -3.50 -14.73 48.94
N GLN A 80 -2.72 -14.57 47.87
CA GLN A 80 -2.03 -15.70 47.24
C GLN A 80 -0.59 -15.88 47.68
N GLN A 81 0.19 -14.80 47.78
CA GLN A 81 1.62 -14.87 48.07
C GLN A 81 1.92 -14.74 49.56
N PHE A 82 1.04 -14.06 50.31
CA PHE A 82 1.25 -13.79 51.73
C PHE A 82 0.05 -14.19 52.62
N PRO A 83 -0.53 -15.41 52.48
CA PRO A 83 -1.77 -15.79 53.16
C PRO A 83 -1.69 -15.79 54.69
N SER A 84 -0.47 -15.83 55.26
CA SER A 84 -0.22 -15.75 56.71
C SER A 84 -0.14 -14.32 57.25
N HIS A 85 -0.09 -13.31 56.39
CA HIS A 85 -0.01 -11.91 56.81
C HIS A 85 -1.41 -11.35 57.00
N SER A 86 -1.65 -10.73 58.16
CA SER A 86 -2.90 -10.02 58.45
C SER A 86 -2.71 -8.55 58.15
N LEU A 87 -3.50 -7.98 57.24
CA LEU A 87 -3.49 -6.56 56.91
C LEU A 87 -4.91 -6.00 56.91
N SER A 88 -5.10 -4.84 57.53
CA SER A 88 -6.36 -4.10 57.54
C SER A 88 -6.71 -3.64 56.12
N PRO A 89 -7.88 -4.04 55.57
CA PRO A 89 -8.33 -3.55 54.26
C PRO A 89 -8.45 -2.03 54.21
N THR A 90 -8.82 -1.39 55.33
CA THR A 90 -8.88 0.06 55.47
C THR A 90 -7.49 0.68 55.33
N THR A 91 -6.49 0.19 56.08
CA THR A 91 -5.12 0.73 56.01
C THR A 91 -4.51 0.54 54.62
N TRP A 92 -4.78 -0.60 53.98
CA TRP A 92 -4.38 -0.86 52.59
C TRP A 92 -5.05 0.09 51.60
N ALA A 93 -6.38 0.25 51.68
CA ALA A 93 -7.12 1.15 50.80
C ALA A 93 -6.64 2.60 50.91
N LEU A 94 -6.41 3.09 52.13
CA LEU A 94 -5.88 4.45 52.35
C LEU A 94 -4.49 4.63 51.74
N SER A 95 -3.61 3.64 51.87
CA SER A 95 -2.28 3.64 51.25
C SER A 95 -2.37 3.73 49.73
N CYS A 96 -3.20 2.89 49.11
CA CYS A 96 -3.39 2.88 47.66
C CYS A 96 -3.98 4.19 47.11
N LEU A 97 -4.98 4.75 47.79
CA LEU A 97 -5.61 6.01 47.38
C LEU A 97 -4.66 7.20 47.47
N LEU A 98 -3.73 7.19 48.43
CA LEU A 98 -2.90 8.34 48.76
C LEU A 98 -1.45 8.26 48.25
N HIS A 99 -0.95 7.10 47.81
CA HIS A 99 0.48 6.96 47.47
C HIS A 99 0.98 7.95 46.41
N ASP A 100 0.15 8.24 45.42
CA ASP A 100 0.44 9.19 44.36
C ASP A 100 -0.12 10.60 44.62
N ILE A 101 -0.57 10.93 45.85
CA ILE A 101 -1.13 12.26 46.14
C ILE A 101 -0.15 13.40 45.82
N GLY A 102 1.15 13.16 45.99
CA GLY A 102 2.20 14.12 45.66
C GLY A 102 2.28 14.47 44.16
N THR A 103 1.74 13.62 43.29
CA THR A 103 1.68 13.82 41.84
C THR A 103 0.58 14.78 41.39
N ALA A 104 -0.37 15.13 42.29
CA ALA A 104 -1.46 16.03 41.97
C ALA A 104 -0.91 17.34 41.37
N PRO A 105 -1.43 17.85 40.23
CA PRO A 105 -0.85 19.02 39.57
C PRO A 105 -0.68 20.25 40.47
N SER A 106 -1.64 20.46 41.38
CA SER A 106 -1.62 21.55 42.36
C SER A 106 -0.62 21.34 43.50
N LEU A 107 -0.28 20.09 43.85
CA LEU A 107 0.66 19.76 44.92
C LEU A 107 2.09 19.62 44.40
N LEU A 108 2.27 18.95 43.26
CA LEU A 108 3.57 18.68 42.66
C LEU A 108 4.39 19.97 42.47
N THR A 109 3.71 21.06 42.10
CA THR A 109 4.30 22.39 41.85
C THR A 109 4.34 23.29 43.09
N SER A 110 3.68 22.93 44.18
CA SER A 110 3.59 23.75 45.41
C SER A 110 4.77 23.57 46.37
N THR A 111 5.65 22.61 46.12
CA THR A 111 6.77 22.26 46.99
C THR A 111 8.03 21.94 46.19
N ASN A 112 9.20 22.10 46.81
CA ASN A 112 10.49 21.66 46.27
C ASN A 112 10.90 20.26 46.73
N MET A 113 10.09 19.62 47.59
CA MET A 113 10.31 18.23 48.04
C MET A 113 9.89 17.24 46.96
N SER A 114 10.54 16.07 46.93
CA SER A 114 10.13 14.91 46.12
C SER A 114 8.67 14.54 46.39
N PHE A 115 7.95 14.07 45.38
CA PHE A 115 6.51 13.85 45.45
C PHE A 115 6.13 12.73 46.42
N ASP A 116 6.97 11.70 46.55
CA ASP A 116 6.79 10.59 47.48
C ASP A 116 6.99 11.03 48.93
N LEU A 117 8.06 11.80 49.21
CA LEU A 117 8.33 12.38 50.51
C LEU A 117 7.23 13.34 50.95
N TYR A 118 6.89 14.31 50.09
CA TYR A 118 5.82 15.26 50.37
C TYR A 118 4.44 14.61 50.37
N GLY A 119 4.24 13.61 49.52
CA GLY A 119 3.03 12.82 49.42
C GLY A 119 2.73 12.12 50.73
N GLY A 120 3.72 11.47 51.36
CA GLY A 120 3.55 10.85 52.66
C GLY A 120 3.24 11.86 53.78
N ILE A 121 3.92 13.01 53.81
CA ILE A 121 3.61 14.11 54.76
C ILE A 121 2.18 14.60 54.55
N LYS A 122 1.76 14.78 53.29
CA LYS A 122 0.41 15.24 52.95
C LYS A 122 -0.64 14.19 53.31
N ALA A 123 -0.37 12.92 53.05
CA ALA A 123 -1.24 11.80 53.42
C ALA A 123 -1.43 11.74 54.94
N HIS A 124 -0.34 11.83 55.72
CA HIS A 124 -0.42 11.90 57.18
C HIS A 124 -1.31 13.07 57.63
N SER A 125 -1.06 14.28 57.11
CA SER A 125 -1.83 15.48 57.45
C SER A 125 -3.32 15.34 57.12
N VAL A 126 -3.66 14.79 55.96
CA VAL A 126 -5.05 14.56 55.53
C VAL A 126 -5.73 13.53 56.44
N LEU A 127 -5.06 12.42 56.73
CA LEU A 127 -5.62 11.37 57.58
C LEU A 127 -5.81 11.84 59.02
N THR A 128 -4.86 12.59 59.58
CA THR A 128 -5.04 13.23 60.90
C THR A 128 -6.25 14.17 60.91
N ALA A 129 -6.43 14.98 59.85
CA ALA A 129 -7.59 15.86 59.71
C ALA A 129 -8.93 15.12 59.52
N PHE A 130 -8.87 13.82 59.17
CA PHE A 130 -10.04 12.95 59.08
C PHE A 130 -10.25 12.11 60.35
N ASP A 131 -9.60 12.48 61.45
CA ASP A 131 -9.67 11.78 62.74
C ASP A 131 -9.22 10.31 62.65
N CYS A 132 -8.31 10.02 61.71
CA CYS A 132 -7.69 8.70 61.57
C CYS A 132 -6.81 8.40 62.80
N PRO A 133 -6.80 7.17 63.33
CA PRO A 133 -5.86 6.77 64.38
C PRO A 133 -4.41 7.03 63.96
N ALA A 134 -3.61 7.62 64.86
CA ALA A 134 -2.23 8.02 64.57
C ALA A 134 -1.39 6.89 63.97
N ASP A 135 -1.46 5.68 64.54
CA ASP A 135 -0.73 4.50 64.05
C ASP A 135 -1.06 4.13 62.59
N VAL A 136 -2.30 4.35 62.13
CA VAL A 136 -2.71 4.14 60.73
C VAL A 136 -2.15 5.25 59.85
N ALA A 137 -2.21 6.51 60.29
CA ALA A 137 -1.64 7.63 59.57
C ALA A 137 -0.12 7.51 59.42
N ASP A 138 0.58 7.07 60.48
CA ASP A 138 2.01 6.79 60.49
C ASP A 138 2.36 5.66 59.51
N ALA A 139 1.62 4.54 59.55
CA ALA A 139 1.86 3.40 58.66
C ALA A 139 1.67 3.77 57.18
N VAL A 140 0.59 4.51 56.87
CA VAL A 140 0.33 5.01 55.52
C VAL A 140 1.46 5.96 55.09
N ALA A 141 1.87 6.90 55.94
CA ALA A 141 2.92 7.85 55.61
C ALA A 141 4.27 7.16 55.34
N GLU A 142 4.68 6.21 56.18
CA GLU A 142 5.89 5.40 56.01
C GLU A 142 5.86 4.63 54.69
N ALA A 143 4.74 3.97 54.38
CA ALA A 143 4.60 3.20 53.14
C ALA A 143 4.68 4.10 51.90
N ILE A 144 4.07 5.29 51.94
CA ILE A 144 4.09 6.25 50.82
C ILE A 144 5.48 6.87 50.65
N ILE A 145 6.16 7.27 51.73
CA ILE A 145 7.52 7.82 51.65
C ILE A 145 8.48 6.86 50.96
N ARG A 146 8.28 5.55 51.13
CA ARG A 146 9.16 4.51 50.64
C ARG A 146 8.63 3.75 49.41
N HIS A 147 7.50 4.12 48.83
CA HIS A 147 6.88 3.30 47.77
C HIS A 147 7.70 3.26 46.45
N GLN A 148 8.66 4.18 46.27
CA GLN A 148 9.61 4.16 45.13
C GLN A 148 11.01 3.68 45.51
N ASP A 149 11.27 3.43 46.80
CA ASP A 149 12.56 2.99 47.33
C ASP A 149 12.75 1.48 47.11
N LEU A 150 13.02 1.07 45.86
CA LEU A 150 13.31 -0.34 45.50
C LEU A 150 14.72 -0.77 45.95
N GLY A 151 15.05 -0.49 47.21
CA GLY A 151 16.34 -0.79 47.82
C GLY A 151 16.65 -2.29 47.87
N VAL A 152 17.94 -2.61 47.89
CA VAL A 152 18.44 -4.00 47.97
C VAL A 152 18.94 -4.39 49.36
N ASP A 153 19.06 -3.42 50.27
CA ASP A 153 19.63 -3.59 51.59
C ASP A 153 18.62 -3.24 52.70
N GLY A 154 18.65 -4.00 53.79
CA GLY A 154 17.83 -3.75 54.98
C GLY A 154 16.39 -4.25 54.90
N ASN A 155 15.53 -3.66 55.73
CA ASN A 155 14.12 -4.05 55.88
C ASN A 155 13.17 -2.86 55.63
N ILE A 156 11.93 -3.18 55.34
CA ILE A 156 10.78 -2.29 55.22
C ILE A 156 9.58 -2.87 56.00
N THR A 157 8.53 -2.09 56.19
CA THR A 157 7.25 -2.60 56.67
C THR A 157 6.60 -3.50 55.63
N PHE A 158 5.81 -4.48 56.04
CA PHE A 158 5.05 -5.32 55.11
C PHE A 158 4.10 -4.49 54.24
N LEU A 159 3.47 -3.45 54.82
CA LEU A 159 2.64 -2.51 54.05
C LEU A 159 3.46 -1.79 52.96
N GLY A 160 4.68 -1.35 53.30
CA GLY A 160 5.63 -0.75 52.38
C GLY A 160 6.07 -1.70 51.26
N GLN A 161 6.38 -2.95 51.60
CA GLN A 161 6.72 -3.95 50.59
C GLN A 161 5.55 -4.25 49.66
N LEU A 162 4.34 -4.38 50.21
CA LEU A 162 3.15 -4.69 49.41
C LEU A 162 2.80 -3.55 48.45
N ILE A 163 2.92 -2.28 48.89
CA ILE A 163 2.69 -1.13 48.00
C ILE A 163 3.76 -1.04 46.90
N GLN A 164 5.03 -1.33 47.20
CA GLN A 164 6.08 -1.39 46.18
C GLN A 164 5.78 -2.47 45.13
N LEU A 165 5.44 -3.68 45.56
CA LEU A 165 5.11 -4.79 44.66
C LEU A 165 3.91 -4.48 43.77
N ALA A 166 2.85 -3.89 44.33
CA ALA A 166 1.64 -3.57 43.58
C ALA A 166 1.82 -2.40 42.61
N THR A 167 2.52 -1.33 43.02
CA THR A 167 2.79 -0.16 42.16
C THR A 167 3.74 -0.51 41.02
N ILE A 168 4.84 -1.20 41.29
CA ILE A 168 5.78 -1.60 40.23
C ILE A 168 5.16 -2.61 39.25
N TYR A 169 4.28 -3.48 39.74
CA TYR A 169 3.51 -4.39 38.88
C TYR A 169 2.62 -3.63 37.90
N ASP A 170 1.86 -2.63 38.39
CA ASP A 170 0.99 -1.85 37.50
C ASP A 170 1.76 -0.91 36.55
N ASN A 171 2.91 -0.39 36.99
CA ASN A 171 3.68 0.59 36.24
C ASN A 171 4.48 -0.02 35.10
N VAL A 172 5.25 -1.08 35.39
CA VAL A 172 6.22 -1.65 34.43
C VAL A 172 6.07 -3.16 34.23
N GLY A 173 5.42 -3.89 35.16
CA GLY A 173 5.26 -5.34 35.04
C GLY A 173 6.57 -6.14 35.15
N GLU A 174 7.68 -5.49 35.47
CA GLU A 174 9.01 -6.04 35.66
C GLU A 174 9.60 -5.54 36.98
N HIS A 175 10.46 -6.34 37.62
CA HIS A 175 11.16 -5.93 38.83
C HIS A 175 12.66 -6.23 38.71
N PRO A 176 13.56 -5.31 39.11
CA PRO A 176 15.01 -5.48 38.91
C PRO A 176 15.61 -6.73 39.56
N HIS A 177 14.99 -7.21 40.64
CA HIS A 177 15.49 -8.33 41.46
C HIS A 177 14.56 -9.54 41.51
N VAL A 178 13.44 -9.53 40.77
CA VAL A 178 12.51 -10.67 40.73
C VAL A 178 12.30 -11.08 39.28
N LYS A 179 12.78 -12.27 38.95
CA LYS A 179 12.68 -12.82 37.60
C LYS A 179 11.23 -13.11 37.24
N ASP A 180 10.84 -12.82 36.00
CA ASP A 180 9.49 -13.10 35.45
C ASP A 180 8.35 -12.45 36.26
N PHE A 181 8.62 -11.30 36.89
CA PHE A 181 7.73 -10.59 37.82
C PHE A 181 6.30 -10.39 37.32
N GLY A 182 6.11 -10.17 36.01
CA GLY A 182 4.79 -10.03 35.39
C GLY A 182 3.87 -11.24 35.58
N GLY A 183 4.44 -12.41 35.91
CA GLY A 183 3.73 -13.65 36.24
C GLY A 183 3.25 -13.76 37.69
N LEU A 184 3.35 -12.71 38.52
CA LEU A 184 2.86 -12.70 39.92
C LEU A 184 1.35 -12.78 40.09
N ILE A 185 0.61 -12.33 39.07
CA ILE A 185 -0.85 -12.26 39.08
C ILE A 185 -1.36 -13.01 37.86
N HIS A 186 -2.35 -13.88 38.06
CA HIS A 186 -2.98 -14.64 36.98
C HIS A 186 -3.59 -13.72 35.93
N GLU A 187 -3.49 -14.08 34.65
CA GLU A 187 -3.87 -13.22 33.53
C GLU A 187 -5.37 -12.82 33.54
N ASP A 188 -6.25 -13.73 33.98
CA ASP A 188 -7.68 -13.47 34.10
C ASP A 188 -8.00 -12.38 35.13
N ALA A 189 -7.38 -12.46 36.31
CA ALA A 189 -7.54 -11.44 37.35
C ALA A 189 -6.96 -10.10 36.89
N ARG A 190 -5.80 -10.12 36.22
CA ARG A 190 -5.20 -8.93 35.62
C ARG A 190 -6.12 -8.30 34.57
N ARG A 191 -6.75 -9.11 33.72
CA ARG A 191 -7.68 -8.67 32.68
C ARG A 191 -8.91 -8.00 33.31
N GLU A 192 -9.56 -8.67 34.26
CA GLU A 192 -10.75 -8.16 34.95
C GLU A 192 -10.48 -6.80 35.62
N VAL A 193 -9.36 -6.67 36.34
CA VAL A 193 -8.94 -5.42 36.99
C VAL A 193 -8.72 -4.29 35.98
N ASN A 194 -8.06 -4.55 34.85
CA ASN A 194 -7.81 -3.54 33.81
C ASN A 194 -9.06 -3.19 32.99
N GLU A 195 -10.02 -4.11 32.85
CA GLU A 195 -11.30 -3.84 32.20
C GLU A 195 -12.17 -2.91 33.06
N ARG A 196 -12.19 -3.15 34.38
CA ARG A 196 -12.95 -2.33 35.34
C ARG A 196 -12.30 -0.96 35.57
N TRP A 197 -10.97 -0.92 35.73
CA TRP A 197 -10.18 0.27 36.02
C TRP A 197 -9.18 0.52 34.89
N ARG A 198 -9.70 1.03 33.77
CA ARG A 198 -8.96 1.20 32.52
C ARG A 198 -7.65 1.97 32.70
N ARG A 199 -6.60 1.48 32.03
CA ARG A 199 -5.27 2.09 32.04
C ARG A 199 -5.25 3.47 31.41
N GLU A 200 -6.04 3.72 30.35
CA GLU A 200 -6.19 5.05 29.74
C GLU A 200 -4.83 5.71 29.41
N GLY A 201 -3.85 4.94 28.93
CA GLY A 201 -2.51 5.45 28.63
C GLY A 201 -1.60 5.67 29.85
N TRP A 202 -1.95 5.12 31.02
CA TRP A 202 -1.28 5.30 32.33
C TRP A 202 0.25 5.40 32.27
N CYS A 203 0.94 4.48 31.59
CA CYS A 203 2.41 4.49 31.55
C CYS A 203 2.96 5.81 30.96
N GLY A 204 2.30 6.38 29.95
CA GLY A 204 2.67 7.67 29.38
C GLY A 204 2.37 8.81 30.35
N VAL A 205 1.19 8.82 30.96
CA VAL A 205 0.78 9.83 31.95
C VAL A 205 1.76 9.87 33.13
N PHE A 206 2.10 8.71 33.69
CA PHE A 206 3.04 8.61 34.81
C PHE A 206 4.47 9.01 34.39
N ALA A 207 4.92 8.61 33.20
CA ALA A 207 6.22 9.04 32.68
C ALA A 207 6.31 10.57 32.52
N ASP A 208 5.23 11.22 32.06
CA ASP A 208 5.17 12.68 31.95
C ASP A 208 5.19 13.37 33.32
N VAL A 209 4.54 12.80 34.33
CA VAL A 209 4.61 13.28 35.72
C VAL A 209 6.04 13.19 36.27
N VAL A 210 6.70 12.03 36.13
CA VAL A 210 8.09 11.85 36.57
C VAL A 210 9.02 12.82 35.85
N LYS A 211 8.85 12.98 34.53
CA LYS A 211 9.63 13.93 33.73
C LYS A 211 9.42 15.37 34.19
N LEU A 212 8.18 15.76 34.48
CA LEU A 212 7.85 17.08 35.01
C LEU A 212 8.50 17.31 36.38
N GLU A 213 8.44 16.31 37.26
CA GLU A 213 9.06 16.40 38.57
C GLU A 213 10.57 16.54 38.48
N VAL A 214 11.26 15.64 37.76
CA VAL A 214 12.71 15.69 37.57
C VAL A 214 13.13 17.02 36.94
N GLY A 215 12.36 17.52 35.97
CA GLY A 215 12.62 18.81 35.34
C GLY A 215 12.45 20.02 36.28
N ARG A 216 11.57 19.92 37.29
CA ARG A 216 11.31 21.00 38.27
C ARG A 216 12.16 20.89 39.53
N LYS A 217 12.45 19.65 39.94
CA LYS A 217 13.10 19.25 41.18
C LYS A 217 14.22 18.28 40.79
N PRO A 218 15.32 18.75 40.18
CA PRO A 218 16.39 17.87 39.71
C PRO A 218 17.13 17.12 40.85
N TRP A 219 16.82 17.44 42.11
CA TRP A 219 17.27 16.76 43.33
C TRP A 219 16.21 15.81 43.91
N CYS A 220 15.07 15.60 43.24
CA CYS A 220 14.01 14.74 43.76
C CYS A 220 14.45 13.28 43.83
N HIS A 221 13.79 12.52 44.71
CA HIS A 221 14.07 11.12 44.90
C HIS A 221 13.82 10.31 43.62
N SER A 222 12.88 10.74 42.76
CA SER A 222 12.58 10.04 41.51
C SER A 222 13.76 9.96 40.53
N THR A 223 14.83 10.75 40.70
CA THR A 223 16.08 10.58 39.93
C THR A 223 16.82 9.28 40.28
N HIS A 224 16.51 8.65 41.42
CA HIS A 224 17.04 7.34 41.80
C HIS A 224 16.34 6.17 41.10
N ILE A 225 15.26 6.42 40.37
CA ILE A 225 14.55 5.38 39.61
C ILE A 225 15.36 5.06 38.34
N VAL A 226 16.35 4.17 38.49
CA VAL A 226 17.20 3.71 37.39
C VAL A 226 16.33 2.90 36.40
N GLY A 227 16.21 3.39 35.16
CA GLY A 227 15.55 2.68 34.06
C GLY A 227 14.17 3.17 33.65
N PHE A 228 13.65 4.27 34.21
CA PHE A 228 12.42 4.91 33.69
C PHE A 228 12.67 5.78 32.45
N GLU A 229 13.90 6.29 32.27
CA GLU A 229 14.35 6.86 30.99
C GLU A 229 14.48 5.72 29.95
N GLY A 230 13.40 5.47 29.20
CA GLY A 230 13.37 4.57 28.05
C GLY A 230 12.64 3.23 28.23
N LYS A 231 12.06 2.90 29.39
CA LYS A 231 11.25 1.68 29.58
C LYS A 231 9.75 1.91 29.77
N GLY A 232 9.31 3.16 30.01
CA GLY A 232 7.89 3.50 30.17
C GLY A 232 7.10 3.66 28.85
N SER A 233 7.72 3.39 27.70
CA SER A 233 7.09 3.56 26.39
C SER A 233 7.64 2.54 25.39
N SER A 234 6.73 1.74 24.83
CA SER A 234 6.92 0.65 23.86
C SER A 234 7.21 -0.73 24.48
N ARG A 235 6.18 -1.59 24.57
CA ARG A 235 6.41 -3.00 24.21
C ARG A 235 7.04 -2.96 22.82
N ARG A 236 8.12 -3.73 22.61
CA ARG A 236 8.70 -3.76 21.26
C ARG A 236 7.64 -4.29 20.31
N LEU A 237 7.57 -3.75 19.10
CA LEU A 237 6.58 -4.17 18.10
C LEU A 237 6.52 -5.71 18.01
N GLU A 238 7.67 -6.38 18.05
CA GLU A 238 7.82 -7.84 17.98
C GLU A 238 7.37 -8.63 19.23
N GLU A 239 7.02 -7.97 20.34
CA GLU A 239 6.50 -8.61 21.55
C GLU A 239 4.96 -8.61 21.59
N LEU A 240 4.30 -8.10 20.55
CA LEU A 240 2.86 -8.23 20.40
C LEU A 240 2.46 -9.69 20.12
N PRO A 241 1.25 -10.11 20.53
CA PRO A 241 0.64 -11.36 20.08
C PRO A 241 0.75 -11.52 18.56
N VAL A 242 0.95 -12.76 18.10
CA VAL A 242 1.18 -13.05 16.68
C VAL A 242 0.03 -12.56 15.81
N GLU A 243 -1.20 -12.61 16.31
CA GLU A 243 -2.40 -12.13 15.61
C GLU A 243 -2.38 -10.61 15.40
N LEU A 244 -1.81 -9.85 16.34
CA LEU A 244 -1.64 -8.40 16.19
C LEU A 244 -0.50 -8.08 15.23
N LEU A 245 0.60 -8.84 15.25
CA LEU A 245 1.68 -8.71 14.27
C LEU A 245 1.17 -9.00 12.85
N GLU A 246 0.41 -10.07 12.67
CA GLU A 246 -0.22 -10.44 11.40
C GLU A 246 -1.20 -9.36 10.93
N ALA A 247 -2.03 -8.81 11.83
CA ALA A 247 -2.94 -7.72 11.49
C ALA A 247 -2.20 -6.44 11.07
N ILE A 248 -1.10 -6.10 11.75
CA ILE A 248 -0.24 -4.96 11.40
C ILE A 248 0.38 -5.16 10.01
N LEU A 249 0.92 -6.34 9.74
CA LEU A 249 1.50 -6.69 8.43
C LEU A 249 0.43 -6.68 7.33
N ALA A 250 -0.76 -7.23 7.57
CA ALA A 250 -1.88 -7.23 6.61
C ALA A 250 -2.43 -5.81 6.34
N ALA A 251 -2.17 -4.86 7.25
CA ALA A 251 -2.51 -3.46 7.10
C ALA A 251 -1.45 -2.64 6.35
N ALA A 252 -0.34 -3.24 5.92
CA ALA A 252 0.67 -2.54 5.11
C ALA A 252 0.03 -1.88 3.87
N PRO A 253 0.41 -0.63 3.54
CA PRO A 253 -0.21 0.12 2.45
C PRO A 253 0.08 -0.47 1.07
N ASP A 254 1.24 -1.11 0.91
CA ASP A 254 1.73 -1.66 -0.35
C ASP A 254 2.70 -2.83 -0.11
N ILE A 255 3.02 -3.54 -1.20
CA ILE A 255 3.87 -4.73 -1.21
C ILE A 255 5.30 -4.39 -0.73
N THR A 256 5.85 -3.25 -1.14
CA THR A 256 7.19 -2.80 -0.74
C THR A 256 7.29 -2.58 0.77
N THR A 257 6.28 -1.95 1.37
CA THR A 257 6.20 -1.73 2.82
C THR A 257 6.03 -3.04 3.56
N LEU A 258 5.22 -3.97 3.03
CA LEU A 258 5.10 -5.31 3.60
C LEU A 258 6.44 -6.06 3.58
N GLU A 259 7.17 -6.02 2.46
CA GLU A 259 8.50 -6.65 2.37
C GLU A 259 9.45 -6.05 3.41
N ALA A 260 9.55 -4.72 3.48
CA ALA A 260 10.41 -4.05 4.45
C ALA A 260 10.04 -4.40 5.91
N ALA A 261 8.73 -4.39 6.24
CA ALA A 261 8.25 -4.73 7.57
C ALA A 261 8.54 -6.20 7.94
N ALA A 262 8.27 -7.14 7.03
CA ALA A 262 8.57 -8.55 7.23
C ALA A 262 10.07 -8.82 7.41
N MET A 263 10.93 -8.03 6.77
CA MET A 263 12.38 -8.16 6.83
C MET A 263 13.05 -7.40 8.00
N THR A 264 12.26 -6.68 8.81
CA THR A 264 12.79 -5.83 9.89
C THR A 264 13.34 -6.65 11.07
N GLY A 265 12.74 -7.79 11.39
CA GLY A 265 13.23 -8.63 12.48
C GLY A 265 12.52 -9.98 12.61
N PRO A 266 13.05 -10.88 13.45
CA PRO A 266 12.63 -12.27 13.50
C PRO A 266 11.16 -12.48 13.92
N GLY A 267 10.63 -11.67 14.84
CA GLY A 267 9.24 -11.77 15.30
C GLY A 267 8.23 -11.44 14.20
N LEU A 268 8.46 -10.34 13.47
CA LEU A 268 7.66 -9.94 12.31
C LEU A 268 7.78 -10.94 11.17
N TYR A 269 9.00 -11.42 10.90
CA TYR A 269 9.21 -12.44 9.86
C TYR A 269 8.50 -13.76 10.18
N ASN A 270 8.53 -14.21 11.44
CA ASN A 270 7.86 -15.44 11.85
C ASN A 270 6.33 -15.31 11.80
N ALA A 271 5.78 -14.18 12.26
CA ALA A 271 4.35 -13.87 12.13
C ALA A 271 3.92 -13.82 10.66
N PHE A 272 4.70 -13.14 9.82
CA PHE A 272 4.50 -13.12 8.37
C PHE A 272 4.47 -14.54 7.77
N LYS A 273 5.46 -15.38 8.12
CA LYS A 273 5.54 -16.75 7.61
C LYS A 273 4.43 -17.66 8.11
N GLY A 274 3.89 -17.42 9.30
CA GLY A 274 2.74 -18.14 9.84
C GLY A 274 1.43 -17.92 9.07
N ALA A 275 1.25 -16.73 8.48
CA ALA A 275 0.00 -16.31 7.85
C ALA A 275 0.17 -15.64 6.48
N GLU A 276 1.20 -16.01 5.71
CA GLU A 276 1.63 -15.33 4.47
C GLU A 276 0.48 -15.05 3.50
N GLN A 277 -0.38 -16.04 3.22
CA GLN A 277 -1.55 -15.87 2.34
C GLN A 277 -2.58 -14.86 2.85
N PHE A 278 -2.85 -14.86 4.17
CA PHE A 278 -3.82 -13.95 4.78
C PHE A 278 -3.31 -12.51 4.83
N ILE A 279 -1.99 -12.33 4.86
CA ILE A 279 -1.33 -11.02 4.89
C ILE A 279 -1.17 -10.45 3.47
N VAL A 280 -0.67 -11.25 2.52
CA VAL A 280 -0.33 -10.77 1.18
C VAL A 280 -1.59 -10.39 0.38
N ARG A 281 -2.66 -11.20 0.46
CA ARG A 281 -3.90 -10.95 -0.29
C ARG A 281 -4.47 -9.54 -0.08
N PRO A 282 -4.79 -9.09 1.15
CA PRO A 282 -5.34 -7.75 1.36
C PRO A 282 -4.36 -6.63 0.98
N VAL A 283 -3.05 -6.84 1.11
CA VAL A 283 -2.03 -5.84 0.71
C VAL A 283 -2.02 -5.64 -0.80
N VAL A 284 -1.99 -6.72 -1.58
CA VAL A 284 -2.08 -6.63 -3.04
C VAL A 284 -3.40 -5.99 -3.46
N LEU A 285 -4.54 -6.46 -2.94
CA LEU A 285 -5.85 -5.91 -3.31
C LEU A 285 -6.03 -4.42 -2.92
N ARG A 286 -5.28 -3.94 -1.92
CA ARG A 286 -5.28 -2.53 -1.49
C ARG A 286 -4.39 -1.64 -2.34
N GLN A 287 -3.25 -2.16 -2.82
CA GLN A 287 -2.29 -1.38 -3.61
C GLN A 287 -2.87 -0.94 -4.96
N PHE A 288 -3.76 -1.74 -5.54
CA PHE A 288 -4.31 -1.50 -6.88
C PHE A 288 -5.74 -0.97 -6.83
N ASP A 289 -6.11 -0.19 -7.84
CA ASP A 289 -7.50 0.21 -8.00
C ASP A 289 -8.39 -1.04 -8.26
N PRO A 290 -9.58 -1.14 -7.66
CA PRO A 290 -10.48 -2.28 -7.88
C PRO A 290 -10.78 -2.56 -9.36
N SER A 291 -10.84 -1.51 -10.19
CA SER A 291 -11.05 -1.63 -11.63
C SER A 291 -9.85 -2.17 -12.41
N LEU A 292 -8.70 -2.41 -11.77
CA LEU A 292 -7.48 -2.96 -12.37
C LEU A 292 -7.10 -4.34 -11.83
N ILE A 293 -7.74 -4.82 -10.76
CA ILE A 293 -7.37 -6.10 -10.10
C ILE A 293 -7.37 -7.26 -11.09
N HIS A 294 -8.40 -7.35 -11.93
CA HIS A 294 -8.45 -8.38 -12.97
C HIS A 294 -7.24 -8.29 -13.91
N ASP A 295 -6.91 -7.09 -14.40
CA ASP A 295 -5.85 -6.88 -15.39
C ASP A 295 -4.46 -7.24 -14.81
N VAL A 296 -4.22 -6.84 -13.57
CA VAL A 296 -2.99 -7.13 -12.82
C VAL A 296 -2.82 -8.64 -12.63
N LEU A 297 -3.84 -9.31 -12.08
CA LEU A 297 -3.77 -10.74 -11.75
C LEU A 297 -3.77 -11.62 -12.99
N ALA A 298 -4.54 -11.29 -14.02
CA ALA A 298 -4.54 -11.99 -15.30
C ALA A 298 -3.17 -11.90 -15.98
N THR A 299 -2.55 -10.72 -15.97
CA THR A 299 -1.20 -10.53 -16.52
C THR A 299 -0.17 -11.34 -15.74
N HIS A 300 -0.25 -11.36 -14.41
CA HIS A 300 0.62 -12.20 -13.59
C HIS A 300 0.45 -13.69 -13.90
N ALA A 301 -0.80 -14.17 -14.01
CA ALA A 301 -1.10 -15.56 -14.34
C ALA A 301 -0.58 -15.94 -15.74
N SER A 302 -0.62 -15.03 -16.71
CA SER A 302 -0.12 -15.29 -18.07
C SER A 302 1.38 -15.62 -18.12
N ASN A 303 2.19 -15.21 -17.13
CA ASN A 303 3.62 -15.56 -17.06
C ASN A 303 3.88 -17.08 -16.92
N LYS A 304 2.88 -17.84 -16.47
CA LYS A 304 2.98 -19.29 -16.22
C LYS A 304 2.52 -20.12 -17.43
N ILE A 305 2.06 -19.47 -18.49
CA ILE A 305 1.55 -20.13 -19.69
C ILE A 305 2.70 -20.43 -20.64
N ASP A 306 2.74 -21.65 -21.17
CA ASP A 306 3.59 -21.97 -22.30
C ASP A 306 2.94 -21.42 -23.58
N HIS A 307 3.53 -20.37 -24.15
CA HIS A 307 3.07 -19.73 -25.38
C HIS A 307 2.98 -20.68 -26.57
N GLN A 308 3.75 -21.79 -26.57
CA GLN A 308 3.70 -22.80 -27.64
C GLN A 308 2.49 -23.74 -27.51
N SER A 309 1.78 -23.72 -26.38
CA SER A 309 0.62 -24.57 -26.13
C SER A 309 -0.69 -23.83 -26.41
N THR A 310 -1.32 -24.15 -27.55
CA THR A 310 -2.64 -23.61 -27.90
C THR A 310 -3.69 -23.91 -26.82
N GLU A 311 -3.69 -25.13 -26.28
CA GLU A 311 -4.62 -25.57 -25.24
C GLU A 311 -4.51 -24.73 -23.95
N GLN A 312 -3.29 -24.45 -23.48
CA GLN A 312 -3.10 -23.63 -22.27
C GLN A 312 -3.56 -22.19 -22.49
N VAL A 313 -3.32 -21.62 -23.68
CA VAL A 313 -3.78 -20.26 -23.98
C VAL A 313 -5.29 -20.19 -24.11
N GLU A 314 -5.94 -21.14 -24.81
CA GLU A 314 -7.40 -21.21 -24.89
C GLU A 314 -8.03 -21.35 -23.50
N THR A 315 -7.45 -22.22 -22.65
CA THR A 315 -7.87 -22.40 -21.26
C THR A 315 -7.72 -21.12 -20.44
N PHE A 316 -6.64 -20.35 -20.65
CA PHE A 316 -6.42 -19.06 -20.00
C PHE A 316 -7.42 -17.98 -20.46
N MET A 317 -7.85 -18.01 -21.73
CA MET A 317 -8.72 -16.98 -22.28
C MET A 317 -10.14 -17.00 -21.71
N VAL A 318 -10.65 -18.16 -21.28
CA VAL A 318 -11.98 -18.28 -20.66
C VAL A 318 -12.09 -17.41 -19.40
N PRO A 319 -11.24 -17.56 -18.36
CA PRO A 319 -11.28 -16.69 -17.19
C PRO A 319 -10.84 -15.26 -17.48
N TYR A 320 -10.02 -15.01 -18.51
CA TYR A 320 -9.65 -13.66 -18.96
C TYR A 320 -10.87 -12.87 -19.46
N LEU A 321 -11.67 -13.45 -20.34
CA LEU A 321 -12.84 -12.78 -20.89
C LEU A 321 -13.98 -12.68 -19.87
N ALA A 322 -14.08 -13.62 -18.92
CA ALA A 322 -15.05 -13.62 -17.83
C ALA A 322 -14.64 -12.69 -16.66
N ARG A 323 -14.44 -11.40 -16.94
CA ARG A 323 -13.89 -10.40 -16.01
C ARG A 323 -14.57 -10.38 -14.64
N ASP A 324 -15.90 -10.39 -14.62
CA ASP A 324 -16.73 -10.23 -13.42
C ASP A 324 -16.79 -11.47 -12.53
N GLN A 325 -16.20 -12.59 -12.95
CA GLN A 325 -16.21 -13.83 -12.16
C GLN A 325 -15.02 -13.96 -11.22
N HIS A 326 -14.09 -13.01 -11.22
CA HIS A 326 -12.96 -12.92 -10.29
C HIS A 326 -12.08 -14.20 -10.20
N TYR A 327 -12.00 -14.98 -11.28
CA TYR A 327 -11.26 -16.26 -11.32
C TYR A 327 -9.79 -16.15 -10.91
N PHE A 328 -9.10 -15.09 -11.35
CA PHE A 328 -7.69 -14.91 -11.03
C PHE A 328 -7.45 -14.57 -9.55
N GLU A 329 -8.39 -13.88 -8.90
CA GLU A 329 -8.30 -13.63 -7.46
C GLU A 329 -8.45 -14.92 -6.67
N ALA A 330 -9.38 -15.78 -7.07
CA ALA A 330 -9.62 -17.08 -6.44
C ALA A 330 -8.46 -18.07 -6.64
N SER A 331 -7.77 -18.01 -7.77
CA SER A 331 -6.67 -18.93 -8.12
C SER A 331 -5.27 -18.41 -7.79
N MET A 332 -5.14 -17.13 -7.41
CA MET A 332 -3.85 -16.53 -7.08
C MET A 332 -3.20 -17.22 -5.87
N ASN A 333 -1.93 -17.60 -6.02
CA ASN A 333 -1.10 -18.07 -4.92
C ASN A 333 -0.55 -16.85 -4.18
N TRP A 334 -1.20 -16.47 -3.07
CA TRP A 334 -0.90 -15.27 -2.29
C TRP A 334 0.41 -15.37 -1.48
N ARG A 335 1.55 -15.50 -2.17
CA ARG A 335 2.89 -15.45 -1.58
C ARG A 335 3.54 -14.12 -1.85
N LEU A 336 4.40 -13.66 -0.94
CA LEU A 336 5.11 -12.40 -1.13
C LEU A 336 6.03 -12.46 -2.35
N SER A 337 6.61 -13.62 -2.65
CA SER A 337 7.41 -13.81 -3.86
C SER A 337 6.62 -13.55 -5.15
N GLU A 338 5.33 -13.92 -5.18
CA GLU A 338 4.46 -13.69 -6.34
C GLU A 338 4.01 -12.22 -6.39
N ALA A 339 3.70 -11.63 -5.23
CA ALA A 339 3.36 -10.21 -5.10
C ALA A 339 4.52 -9.30 -5.56
N LEU A 340 5.78 -9.64 -5.25
CA LEU A 340 6.95 -8.88 -5.70
C LEU A 340 7.14 -8.91 -7.22
N LEU A 341 6.70 -9.98 -7.90
CA LEU A 341 6.69 -10.02 -9.37
C LEU A 341 5.62 -9.09 -9.94
N ILE A 342 4.45 -9.02 -9.30
CA ILE A 342 3.39 -8.07 -9.63
C ILE A 342 3.88 -6.63 -9.45
N ASP A 343 4.49 -6.33 -8.30
CA ASP A 343 5.00 -5.00 -7.95
C ASP A 343 6.07 -4.51 -8.94
N ARG A 344 7.00 -5.38 -9.34
CA ARG A 344 8.03 -5.07 -10.34
C ARG A 344 7.44 -4.70 -11.70
N LEU A 345 6.39 -5.39 -12.14
CA LEU A 345 5.70 -5.05 -13.37
C LEU A 345 4.93 -3.74 -13.23
N ASP A 346 4.25 -3.54 -12.08
CA ASP A 346 3.50 -2.32 -11.79
C ASP A 346 4.39 -1.07 -11.76
N GLU A 347 5.62 -1.15 -11.26
CA GLU A 347 6.59 -0.05 -11.40
C GLU A 347 6.82 0.33 -12.87
N ALA A 348 6.91 -0.67 -13.76
CA ALA A 348 7.09 -0.43 -15.18
C ALA A 348 5.85 0.19 -15.80
N VAL A 349 4.66 -0.28 -15.41
CA VAL A 349 3.37 0.28 -15.85
C VAL A 349 3.23 1.72 -15.40
N LYS A 350 3.41 2.03 -14.11
CA LYS A 350 3.34 3.39 -13.55
C LYS A 350 4.27 4.36 -14.29
N TYR A 351 5.52 3.96 -14.51
CA TYR A 351 6.49 4.75 -15.27
C TYR A 351 6.00 5.03 -16.71
N LEU A 352 5.49 4.01 -17.40
CA LEU A 352 5.04 4.14 -18.78
C LEU A 352 3.73 4.94 -18.90
N VAL A 353 2.83 4.85 -17.91
CA VAL A 353 1.64 5.70 -17.81
C VAL A 353 2.04 7.17 -17.72
N ASP A 354 2.95 7.50 -16.80
CA ASP A 354 3.43 8.87 -16.60
C ASP A 354 4.10 9.40 -17.87
N ARG A 355 4.90 8.55 -18.52
CA ARG A 355 5.62 8.91 -19.74
C ARG A 355 4.68 9.13 -20.92
N LEU A 356 3.72 8.23 -21.15
CA LEU A 356 2.73 8.36 -22.21
C LEU A 356 1.90 9.63 -22.02
N ALA A 357 1.41 9.86 -20.80
CA ALA A 357 0.64 11.05 -20.48
C ALA A 357 1.43 12.33 -20.74
N ALA A 358 2.71 12.37 -20.33
CA ALA A 358 3.58 13.53 -20.56
C ALA A 358 3.86 13.80 -22.05
N GLU A 359 3.92 12.76 -22.88
CA GLU A 359 4.10 12.90 -24.34
C GLU A 359 2.81 13.25 -25.07
N ALA A 360 1.66 12.76 -24.60
CA ALA A 360 0.39 12.89 -25.29
C ALA A 360 -0.38 14.17 -24.93
N LEU A 361 -0.33 14.62 -23.67
CA LEU A 361 -1.06 15.83 -23.21
C LEU A 361 -0.64 17.14 -23.91
N PRO A 362 0.63 17.36 -24.30
CA PRO A 362 1.03 18.57 -25.03
C PRO A 362 0.52 18.65 -26.48
N VAL A 363 -0.12 17.60 -27.01
CA VAL A 363 -0.46 17.46 -28.43
C VAL A 363 -1.96 17.70 -28.74
N PRO A 364 -2.55 18.89 -28.51
CA PRO A 364 -3.79 19.25 -29.20
C PRO A 364 -3.71 20.59 -29.95
N SER A 365 -3.71 20.55 -31.29
CA SER A 365 -4.29 21.63 -32.10
C SER A 365 -4.65 21.15 -33.52
N THR A 366 -5.91 20.73 -33.69
CA THR A 366 -6.64 21.01 -34.93
C THR A 366 -7.23 22.44 -34.92
N SER A 367 -7.02 23.21 -33.84
CA SER A 367 -7.32 24.65 -33.76
C SER A 367 -6.31 25.40 -32.88
N ASP A 368 -5.96 26.63 -33.29
CA ASP A 368 -4.95 27.54 -32.73
C ASP A 368 -5.28 28.11 -31.32
N SER A 369 -6.12 27.46 -30.51
CA SER A 369 -6.48 27.98 -29.18
C SER A 369 -5.67 27.34 -28.06
N GLN A 370 -4.80 28.14 -27.43
CA GLN A 370 -4.12 27.80 -26.18
C GLN A 370 -5.15 27.63 -25.06
N ASN A 371 -5.60 26.40 -24.79
CA ASN A 371 -6.63 26.10 -23.79
C ASN A 371 -6.04 25.52 -22.49
N LEU A 372 -6.65 25.87 -21.35
CA LEU A 372 -6.25 25.43 -19.99
C LEU A 372 -6.30 23.90 -19.79
N SER A 373 -7.07 23.15 -20.59
CA SER A 373 -7.30 21.71 -20.43
C SER A 373 -6.09 20.81 -20.74
N SER A 374 -5.11 21.30 -21.53
CA SER A 374 -3.86 20.58 -21.83
C SER A 374 -2.88 20.53 -20.66
N PHE A 375 -3.10 21.30 -19.60
CA PHE A 375 -2.21 21.38 -18.43
C PHE A 375 -2.70 20.59 -17.21
N LEU A 376 -3.94 20.08 -17.23
CA LEU A 376 -4.44 19.27 -16.13
C LEU A 376 -3.84 17.86 -16.19
N PRO A 377 -3.36 17.30 -15.06
CA PRO A 377 -2.88 15.93 -15.02
C PRO A 377 -4.00 14.96 -15.44
N PRO A 378 -3.65 13.74 -15.91
CA PRO A 378 -4.64 12.73 -16.23
C PRO A 378 -5.50 12.40 -15.01
N SER A 379 -6.80 12.22 -15.23
CA SER A 379 -7.73 11.74 -14.20
C SER A 379 -7.39 10.30 -13.79
N LYS A 380 -8.02 9.83 -12.72
CA LYS A 380 -7.86 8.45 -12.26
C LYS A 380 -8.34 7.45 -13.31
N THR A 381 -9.46 7.72 -13.98
CA THR A 381 -10.03 6.87 -15.04
C THR A 381 -9.11 6.81 -16.25
N GLU A 382 -8.57 7.94 -16.69
CA GLU A 382 -7.60 8.02 -17.80
C GLU A 382 -6.33 7.20 -17.50
N ARG A 383 -5.76 7.37 -16.30
CA ARG A 383 -4.62 6.56 -15.85
C ARG A 383 -4.95 5.07 -15.85
N ASN A 384 -6.12 4.69 -15.34
CA ASN A 384 -6.53 3.29 -15.29
C ASN A 384 -6.72 2.69 -16.70
N ARG A 385 -7.23 3.44 -17.69
CA ARG A 385 -7.29 2.96 -19.09
C ARG A 385 -5.91 2.68 -19.67
N ILE A 386 -4.97 3.60 -19.45
CA ILE A 386 -3.59 3.44 -19.91
C ILE A 386 -2.95 2.22 -19.22
N SER A 387 -3.09 2.10 -17.90
CA SER A 387 -2.61 0.94 -17.14
C SER A 387 -3.19 -0.38 -17.64
N ARG A 388 -4.52 -0.44 -17.85
CA ARG A 388 -5.21 -1.63 -18.37
C ARG A 388 -4.66 -2.05 -19.73
N SER A 389 -4.46 -1.08 -20.62
CA SER A 389 -3.91 -1.32 -21.96
C SER A 389 -2.47 -1.81 -21.91
N LEU A 390 -1.67 -1.31 -20.98
CA LEU A 390 -0.30 -1.77 -20.72
C LEU A 390 -0.28 -3.20 -20.15
N TYR A 391 -1.13 -3.53 -19.17
CA TYR A 391 -1.26 -4.90 -18.67
C TYR A 391 -1.70 -5.87 -19.78
N ARG A 392 -2.70 -5.49 -20.58
CA ARG A 392 -3.14 -6.24 -21.74
C ARG A 392 -2.03 -6.44 -22.78
N PHE A 393 -1.22 -5.42 -23.02
CA PHE A 393 -0.03 -5.52 -23.87
C PHE A 393 0.96 -6.55 -23.33
N HIS A 394 1.29 -6.48 -22.04
CA HIS A 394 2.22 -7.42 -21.41
C HIS A 394 1.68 -8.86 -21.43
N ALA A 395 0.38 -9.06 -21.18
CA ALA A 395 -0.24 -10.37 -21.30
C ALA A 395 -0.11 -10.92 -22.73
N ASN A 396 -0.29 -10.10 -23.77
CA ASN A 396 -0.03 -10.54 -25.16
C ASN A 396 1.44 -10.88 -25.42
N CYS A 397 2.39 -10.16 -24.79
CA CYS A 397 3.81 -10.51 -24.82
C CYS A 397 4.11 -11.89 -24.20
N ASN A 398 3.30 -12.35 -23.25
CA ASN A 398 3.47 -13.67 -22.62
C ASN A 398 2.80 -14.79 -23.42
N LEU A 399 1.67 -14.50 -24.07
CA LEU A 399 0.91 -15.52 -24.80
C LEU A 399 1.54 -15.87 -26.16
N GLN A 400 2.30 -14.97 -26.81
CA GLN A 400 3.02 -15.12 -28.10
C GLN A 400 2.54 -16.27 -29.01
N GLN A 401 1.41 -16.08 -29.70
CA GLN A 401 0.83 -17.08 -30.62
C GLN A 401 0.76 -16.60 -32.06
N GLU A 402 0.42 -17.51 -32.96
CA GLU A 402 0.13 -17.22 -34.37
C GLU A 402 -1.04 -16.23 -34.54
N TRP A 403 -1.05 -15.59 -35.70
CA TRP A 403 -1.99 -14.57 -36.15
C TRP A 403 -3.46 -14.84 -35.78
N ASP A 404 -3.95 -16.02 -36.14
CA ASP A 404 -5.38 -16.37 -36.00
C ASP A 404 -5.84 -16.40 -34.55
N ALA A 405 -4.94 -16.78 -33.63
CA ALA A 405 -5.25 -16.79 -32.21
C ALA A 405 -5.32 -15.36 -31.64
N ILE A 406 -4.46 -14.44 -32.09
CA ILE A 406 -4.50 -13.02 -31.67
C ILE A 406 -5.78 -12.36 -32.19
N ALA A 407 -6.16 -12.65 -33.44
CA ALA A 407 -7.41 -12.16 -34.03
C ALA A 407 -8.65 -12.68 -33.27
N ALA A 408 -8.67 -13.98 -32.91
CA ALA A 408 -9.75 -14.57 -32.12
C ALA A 408 -9.89 -13.93 -30.73
N ARG A 409 -8.77 -13.62 -30.06
CA ARG A 409 -8.80 -12.90 -28.77
C ARG A 409 -9.33 -11.48 -28.93
N SER A 410 -8.89 -10.77 -29.97
CA SER A 410 -9.26 -9.36 -30.21
C SER A 410 -10.76 -9.16 -30.46
N ALA A 411 -11.46 -10.20 -30.93
CA ALA A 411 -12.91 -10.20 -31.11
C ALA A 411 -13.71 -10.11 -29.80
N GLY A 412 -13.10 -10.40 -28.65
CA GLY A 412 -13.72 -10.28 -27.33
C GLY A 412 -13.74 -8.86 -26.76
N PHE A 413 -13.28 -7.86 -27.50
CA PHE A 413 -13.13 -6.48 -27.05
C PHE A 413 -13.77 -5.52 -28.03
N ALA A 414 -14.24 -4.38 -27.54
CA ALA A 414 -14.76 -3.33 -28.40
C ALA A 414 -13.65 -2.71 -29.27
N PRO A 415 -13.98 -2.12 -30.44
CA PRO A 415 -12.98 -1.55 -31.34
C PRO A 415 -12.08 -0.49 -30.66
N TRP A 416 -12.65 0.39 -29.83
CA TRP A 416 -11.87 1.40 -29.11
C TRP A 416 -10.92 0.79 -28.05
N GLU A 417 -11.27 -0.35 -27.43
CA GLU A 417 -10.36 -1.06 -26.50
C GLU A 417 -9.17 -1.70 -27.25
N ASN A 418 -9.40 -2.15 -28.49
CA ASN A 418 -8.33 -2.61 -29.37
C ASN A 418 -7.47 -1.45 -29.90
N GLU A 419 -8.09 -0.31 -30.21
CA GLU A 419 -7.39 0.90 -30.60
C GLU A 419 -6.55 1.50 -29.44
N GLN A 420 -7.01 1.34 -28.20
CA GLN A 420 -6.21 1.66 -27.00
C GLN A 420 -4.93 0.82 -26.96
N LEU A 421 -5.03 -0.49 -27.22
CA LEU A 421 -3.86 -1.38 -27.29
C LEU A 421 -2.91 -0.99 -28.43
N TYR A 422 -3.43 -0.60 -29.60
CA TYR A 422 -2.62 -0.07 -30.70
C TYR A 422 -1.93 1.25 -30.35
N SER A 423 -2.61 2.14 -29.63
CA SER A 423 -2.02 3.40 -29.16
C SER A 423 -0.84 3.14 -28.22
N ILE A 424 -0.95 2.15 -27.33
CA ILE A 424 0.17 1.67 -26.51
C ILE A 424 1.28 1.08 -27.38
N TYR A 425 0.95 0.20 -28.34
CA TYR A 425 1.94 -0.40 -29.23
C TYR A 425 2.76 0.66 -29.98
N ASP A 426 2.12 1.64 -30.60
CA ASP A 426 2.78 2.72 -31.34
C ASP A 426 3.64 3.60 -30.43
N PHE A 427 3.17 3.89 -29.21
CA PHE A 427 3.95 4.61 -28.21
C PHE A 427 5.24 3.84 -27.83
N LEU A 428 5.12 2.57 -27.48
CA LEU A 428 6.28 1.74 -27.09
C LEU A 428 7.24 1.53 -28.26
N MET A 429 6.72 1.34 -29.47
CA MET A 429 7.51 1.29 -30.71
C MET A 429 8.34 2.54 -30.91
N ARG A 430 7.73 3.73 -30.81
CA ARG A 430 8.43 5.02 -30.93
C ARG A 430 9.52 5.16 -29.87
N MET A 431 9.21 4.80 -28.63
CA MET A 431 10.15 4.88 -27.52
C MET A 431 11.40 4.01 -27.75
N VAL A 432 11.22 2.74 -28.10
CA VAL A 432 12.33 1.83 -28.37
C VAL A 432 13.13 2.28 -29.61
N LYS A 433 12.43 2.71 -30.66
CA LYS A 433 13.05 3.24 -31.90
C LYS A 433 13.96 4.43 -31.60
N GLN A 434 13.49 5.41 -30.82
CA GLN A 434 14.27 6.60 -30.47
C GLN A 434 15.59 6.26 -29.76
N VAL A 435 15.57 5.29 -28.85
CA VAL A 435 16.79 4.87 -28.12
C VAL A 435 17.79 4.15 -29.03
N ILE A 436 17.30 3.36 -29.98
CA ILE A 436 18.17 2.64 -30.93
C ILE A 436 18.76 3.58 -31.99
N GLU A 437 17.98 4.56 -32.45
CA GLU A 437 18.40 5.54 -33.46
C GLU A 437 19.26 6.68 -32.88
N ASP A 438 19.32 6.84 -31.55
CA ASP A 438 20.13 7.88 -30.90
C ASP A 438 21.61 7.76 -31.31
N HIS A 439 22.10 8.79 -31.99
CA HIS A 439 23.47 8.87 -32.47
C HIS A 439 24.52 8.74 -31.35
N ASN A 440 24.22 9.20 -30.14
CA ASN A 440 25.13 9.11 -29.01
C ASN A 440 25.24 7.67 -28.48
N LEU A 441 24.20 6.86 -28.67
CA LEU A 441 24.12 5.47 -28.21
C LEU A 441 24.42 4.47 -29.34
N ARG A 442 24.44 4.93 -30.59
CA ARG A 442 24.60 4.10 -31.80
C ARG A 442 25.84 3.21 -31.81
N SER A 443 26.94 3.66 -31.20
CA SER A 443 28.19 2.89 -31.10
C SER A 443 28.07 1.62 -30.26
N ASN A 444 27.07 1.54 -29.38
CA ASN A 444 26.84 0.39 -28.52
C ASN A 444 26.07 -0.73 -29.26
N TRP A 445 25.35 -0.40 -30.32
CA TRP A 445 24.52 -1.34 -31.07
C TRP A 445 25.32 -2.14 -32.11
N PRO A 446 24.94 -3.40 -32.38
CA PRO A 446 25.56 -4.19 -33.45
C PRO A 446 25.59 -3.49 -34.82
N GLN A 447 26.71 -3.60 -35.54
CA GLN A 447 26.90 -2.94 -36.84
C GLN A 447 25.83 -3.33 -37.89
N TYR A 448 25.34 -4.57 -37.85
CA TYR A 448 24.32 -5.03 -38.80
C TYR A 448 23.00 -4.24 -38.71
N ILE A 449 22.64 -3.68 -37.55
CA ILE A 449 21.40 -2.90 -37.37
C ILE A 449 21.42 -1.64 -38.24
N SER A 450 22.59 -1.10 -38.56
CA SER A 450 22.71 0.05 -39.45
C SER A 450 22.52 -0.28 -40.94
N GLN A 451 22.46 -1.57 -41.28
CA GLN A 451 22.47 -2.08 -42.66
C GLN A 451 21.25 -2.96 -42.99
N VAL A 452 20.33 -3.18 -42.04
CA VAL A 452 19.12 -3.97 -42.26
C VAL A 452 18.07 -3.23 -43.09
N SER A 453 17.27 -3.99 -43.83
CA SER A 453 16.07 -3.44 -44.48
C SER A 453 15.08 -2.93 -43.44
N ASP A 454 14.17 -2.04 -43.85
CA ASP A 454 13.18 -1.47 -42.94
C ASP A 454 12.27 -2.52 -42.31
N THR A 455 11.99 -3.61 -43.03
CA THR A 455 11.23 -4.75 -42.51
C THR A 455 12.00 -5.48 -41.41
N ALA A 456 13.29 -5.72 -41.61
CA ALA A 456 14.13 -6.37 -40.60
C ALA A 456 14.36 -5.45 -39.38
N PHE A 457 14.47 -4.13 -39.59
CA PHE A 457 14.52 -3.15 -38.50
C PHE A 457 13.19 -3.13 -37.71
N HIS A 458 12.05 -3.19 -38.39
CA HIS A 458 10.76 -3.26 -37.72
C HIS A 458 10.59 -4.56 -36.91
N ASN A 459 10.98 -5.72 -37.44
CA ASN A 459 11.01 -6.98 -36.70
C ASN A 459 11.92 -6.91 -35.46
N TYR A 460 13.05 -6.19 -35.57
CA TYR A 460 13.96 -5.96 -34.47
C TYR A 460 13.32 -5.14 -33.33
N LEU A 461 12.55 -4.11 -33.67
CA LEU A 461 11.78 -3.36 -32.67
C LEU A 461 10.71 -4.24 -32.01
N GLN A 462 9.98 -5.03 -32.81
CA GLN A 462 8.97 -5.97 -32.31
C GLN A 462 9.56 -7.03 -31.37
N PHE A 463 10.77 -7.53 -31.65
CA PHE A 463 11.49 -8.43 -30.74
C PHE A 463 11.69 -7.81 -29.36
N HIS A 464 12.13 -6.55 -29.29
CA HIS A 464 12.33 -5.90 -28.00
C HIS A 464 11.03 -5.64 -27.25
N LEU A 465 9.95 -5.36 -27.98
CA LEU A 465 8.63 -5.22 -27.39
C LEU A 465 8.08 -6.54 -26.87
N SER A 466 8.32 -7.67 -27.55
CA SER A 466 7.82 -8.98 -27.13
C SER A 466 8.47 -9.48 -25.83
N LEU A 467 9.61 -8.92 -25.42
CA LEU A 467 10.24 -9.18 -24.11
C LEU A 467 9.50 -8.50 -22.93
N GLY A 468 8.45 -7.73 -23.20
CA GLY A 468 7.54 -7.19 -22.20
C GLY A 468 7.97 -5.85 -21.58
N LEU A 469 7.04 -5.25 -20.84
CA LEU A 469 7.16 -3.87 -20.35
C LEU A 469 8.35 -3.60 -19.43
N THR A 470 8.74 -4.55 -18.59
CA THR A 470 9.94 -4.39 -17.73
C THR A 470 11.20 -4.24 -18.56
N HIS A 471 11.28 -4.92 -19.71
CA HIS A 471 12.37 -4.76 -20.67
C HIS A 471 12.29 -3.42 -21.40
N VAL A 472 11.10 -3.02 -21.84
CA VAL A 472 10.90 -1.71 -22.51
C VAL A 472 11.23 -0.53 -21.59
N ARG A 473 10.89 -0.59 -20.30
CA ARG A 473 11.30 0.43 -19.31
C ARG A 473 12.82 0.59 -19.24
N ARG A 474 13.60 -0.48 -19.36
CA ARG A 474 15.07 -0.42 -19.34
C ARG A 474 15.63 0.36 -20.53
N PHE A 475 14.98 0.31 -21.70
CA PHE A 475 15.33 1.19 -22.82
C PHE A 475 15.07 2.65 -22.45
N ALA A 476 13.89 2.93 -21.91
CA ALA A 476 13.45 4.29 -21.59
C ALA A 476 14.33 5.00 -20.55
N LEU A 477 14.87 4.26 -19.58
CA LEU A 477 15.73 4.81 -18.54
C LEU A 477 17.12 5.22 -19.05
N GLN A 478 17.51 4.77 -20.25
CA GLN A 478 18.80 5.07 -20.90
C GLN A 478 20.03 4.90 -19.99
N ASN A 479 19.95 4.00 -19.02
CA ASN A 479 21.06 3.71 -18.12
C ASN A 479 22.13 2.90 -18.85
N GLU A 480 23.38 3.38 -18.86
CA GLU A 480 24.47 2.77 -19.63
C GLU A 480 24.67 1.27 -19.33
N LYS A 481 24.62 0.88 -18.06
CA LYS A 481 24.75 -0.53 -17.65
C LYS A 481 23.59 -1.39 -18.16
N GLN A 482 22.36 -0.85 -18.14
CA GLN A 482 21.18 -1.56 -18.67
C GLN A 482 21.24 -1.69 -20.18
N LEU A 483 21.65 -0.62 -20.89
CA LEU A 483 21.83 -0.64 -22.35
C LEU A 483 22.89 -1.65 -22.78
N GLN A 484 24.01 -1.75 -22.06
CA GLN A 484 25.04 -2.77 -22.33
C GLN A 484 24.50 -4.21 -22.18
N GLN A 485 23.66 -4.46 -21.18
CA GLN A 485 23.00 -5.76 -21.01
C GLN A 485 22.04 -6.06 -22.17
N ILE A 486 21.28 -5.07 -22.64
CA ILE A 486 20.36 -5.22 -23.79
C ILE A 486 21.13 -5.54 -25.07
N VAL A 487 22.26 -4.87 -25.31
CA VAL A 487 23.16 -5.15 -26.43
C VAL A 487 23.70 -6.58 -26.38
N HIS A 488 24.04 -7.07 -25.18
CA HIS A 488 24.51 -8.45 -25.03
C HIS A 488 23.43 -9.48 -25.40
N VAL A 489 22.19 -9.29 -24.92
CA VAL A 489 21.03 -10.13 -25.31
C VAL A 489 20.82 -10.13 -26.82
N THR A 490 20.94 -8.95 -27.44
CA THR A 490 20.82 -8.78 -28.89
C THR A 490 21.88 -9.55 -29.66
N ARG A 491 23.15 -9.53 -29.22
CA ARG A 491 24.25 -10.25 -29.89
C ARG A 491 24.12 -11.77 -29.79
N ALA A 492 23.46 -12.27 -28.74
CA ALA A 492 23.27 -13.69 -28.50
C ALA A 492 22.05 -14.30 -29.21
N THR A 493 21.19 -13.48 -29.84
CA THR A 493 19.94 -13.94 -30.47
C THR A 493 20.11 -14.02 -32.00
N PRO A 494 20.27 -15.22 -32.59
CA PRO A 494 20.65 -15.37 -34.01
C PRO A 494 19.50 -15.13 -35.01
N ARG A 495 18.29 -14.78 -34.56
CA ARG A 495 17.05 -14.93 -35.33
C ARG A 495 16.20 -13.65 -35.40
N ILE A 496 16.79 -12.53 -35.82
CA ILE A 496 16.04 -11.29 -36.10
C ILE A 496 15.27 -11.40 -37.43
N ASP A 497 15.61 -12.39 -38.26
CA ASP A 497 14.98 -12.67 -39.56
C ASP A 497 13.68 -13.48 -39.49
N GLN A 498 13.30 -14.00 -38.30
CA GLN A 498 11.97 -14.61 -38.15
C GLN A 498 10.92 -13.49 -38.08
N GLN A 499 9.83 -13.60 -38.86
CA GLN A 499 8.70 -12.69 -38.76
C GLN A 499 8.09 -12.78 -37.36
N LEU A 500 8.50 -11.88 -36.47
CA LEU A 500 7.87 -11.71 -35.17
C LEU A 500 6.61 -10.90 -35.39
N SER A 501 5.50 -11.59 -35.65
CA SER A 501 4.20 -10.99 -35.94
C SER A 501 3.36 -10.85 -34.65
N PHE A 502 3.95 -10.39 -33.55
CA PHE A 502 3.37 -10.63 -32.23
C PHE A 502 2.19 -9.71 -31.88
N LEU A 503 2.07 -8.52 -32.51
CA LEU A 503 0.92 -7.61 -32.33
C LEU A 503 0.53 -6.84 -33.60
N TYR A 504 1.51 -6.35 -34.38
CA TYR A 504 1.22 -5.45 -35.53
C TYR A 504 0.41 -6.13 -36.64
N ASN A 505 0.81 -7.34 -37.01
CA ASN A 505 -0.07 -8.19 -37.81
C ASN A 505 -1.24 -8.50 -36.90
N GLY A 506 -1.04 -9.32 -35.83
CA GLY A 506 -1.93 -9.71 -34.70
C GLY A 506 -3.31 -9.06 -34.49
N LEU A 507 -3.36 -7.74 -34.56
CA LEU A 507 -4.53 -6.94 -34.22
C LEU A 507 -5.27 -6.35 -35.44
N HIS A 508 -4.79 -6.53 -36.68
CA HIS A 508 -5.48 -6.13 -37.91
C HIS A 508 -6.63 -7.11 -38.20
N PRO A 509 -7.91 -6.79 -37.95
CA PRO A 509 -8.98 -7.77 -38.06
C PRO A 509 -9.44 -7.92 -39.52
N VAL A 510 -8.50 -7.96 -40.48
CA VAL A 510 -8.82 -7.98 -41.92
C VAL A 510 -9.57 -9.26 -42.31
N SER A 511 -9.49 -10.32 -41.49
CA SER A 511 -10.01 -11.64 -41.86
C SER A 511 -11.34 -12.05 -41.23
N ARG A 512 -11.96 -11.24 -40.35
CA ARG A 512 -13.24 -11.60 -39.70
C ARG A 512 -14.36 -10.59 -39.83
N TRP A 513 -14.08 -9.32 -40.11
CA TRP A 513 -15.14 -8.44 -40.57
C TRP A 513 -15.43 -8.80 -42.03
N PRO A 514 -16.65 -9.27 -42.37
CA PRO A 514 -17.00 -9.43 -43.77
C PRO A 514 -16.77 -8.09 -44.47
N PRO A 515 -16.32 -8.06 -45.73
CA PRO A 515 -16.19 -6.82 -46.48
C PRO A 515 -17.53 -6.09 -46.40
N LEU A 516 -17.54 -5.01 -45.64
CA LEU A 516 -18.70 -4.20 -45.37
C LEU A 516 -18.68 -3.10 -46.40
N GLU A 517 -19.72 -3.02 -47.23
CA GLU A 517 -19.84 -1.98 -48.25
C GLU A 517 -20.24 -0.61 -47.66
N HIS A 518 -20.40 -0.49 -46.33
CA HIS A 518 -20.95 0.70 -45.66
C HIS A 518 -20.03 1.18 -44.55
N ALA A 519 -19.91 2.51 -44.42
CA ALA A 519 -19.09 3.16 -43.40
C ALA A 519 -19.80 3.15 -42.04
N LEU A 520 -19.05 3.31 -40.95
CA LEU A 520 -19.61 3.36 -39.58
C LEU A 520 -20.76 4.36 -39.42
N GLY A 521 -20.68 5.51 -40.09
CA GLY A 521 -21.70 6.56 -40.06
C GLY A 521 -23.04 6.15 -40.67
N ASP A 522 -23.08 5.04 -41.42
CA ASP A 522 -24.27 4.51 -42.09
C ASP A 522 -24.87 3.30 -41.33
N PHE A 523 -24.28 2.90 -40.20
CA PHE A 523 -24.74 1.72 -39.44
C PHE A 523 -26.11 1.96 -38.81
N ASP A 524 -27.00 0.97 -38.96
CA ASP A 524 -28.25 0.91 -38.21
C ASP A 524 -28.09 0.13 -36.87
N ALA A 525 -29.19 -0.03 -36.14
CA ALA A 525 -29.16 -0.72 -34.84
C ALA A 525 -28.80 -2.22 -34.94
N GLU A 526 -29.11 -2.88 -36.06
CA GLU A 526 -28.74 -4.27 -36.30
C GLU A 526 -27.26 -4.38 -36.69
N ASP A 527 -26.76 -3.44 -37.50
CA ASP A 527 -25.34 -3.33 -37.82
C ASP A 527 -24.49 -3.07 -36.57
N GLU A 528 -24.91 -2.15 -35.70
CA GLU A 528 -24.26 -1.89 -34.40
C GLU A 528 -24.16 -3.18 -33.58
N LYS A 529 -25.27 -3.91 -33.41
CA LYS A 529 -25.30 -5.15 -32.64
C LYS A 529 -24.46 -6.27 -33.25
N LYS A 530 -24.32 -6.28 -34.58
CA LYS A 530 -23.64 -7.34 -35.32
C LYS A 530 -22.14 -7.10 -35.42
N TYR A 531 -21.71 -5.86 -35.61
CA TYR A 531 -20.34 -5.52 -35.98
C TYR A 531 -19.55 -4.81 -34.89
N ILE A 532 -20.21 -4.24 -33.89
CA ILE A 532 -19.58 -3.58 -32.74
C ILE A 532 -19.76 -4.47 -31.49
N PRO A 533 -18.72 -5.24 -31.11
CA PRO A 533 -18.72 -5.97 -29.86
C PRO A 533 -18.98 -5.05 -28.67
N GLN A 534 -19.69 -5.57 -27.66
CA GLN A 534 -19.85 -4.88 -26.38
C GLN A 534 -18.47 -4.68 -25.72
N PRO A 535 -18.27 -3.58 -24.99
CA PRO A 535 -17.02 -3.33 -24.30
C PRO A 535 -16.76 -4.42 -23.25
N TRP A 536 -15.53 -4.93 -23.24
CA TRP A 536 -15.10 -5.93 -22.26
C TRP A 536 -14.97 -5.32 -20.86
N TYR A 537 -14.53 -4.07 -20.78
CA TYR A 537 -14.59 -3.27 -19.56
C TYR A 537 -15.73 -2.26 -19.63
N HIS A 538 -16.65 -2.32 -18.66
CA HIS A 538 -17.70 -1.32 -18.49
C HIS A 538 -17.10 0.02 -18.00
N ASP A 539 -16.58 0.83 -18.93
CA ASP A 539 -16.06 2.16 -18.65
C ASP A 539 -17.23 3.10 -18.27
N PRO A 540 -17.17 3.77 -17.11
CA PRO A 540 -18.21 4.72 -16.72
C PRO A 540 -18.22 6.01 -17.56
N ASP A 541 -17.17 6.26 -18.36
CA ASP A 541 -17.03 7.44 -19.20
C ASP A 541 -17.04 7.05 -20.69
N SER A 542 -17.82 7.77 -21.51
CA SER A 542 -18.02 7.47 -22.93
C SER A 542 -16.91 7.99 -23.84
N GLY A 543 -15.96 8.78 -23.31
CA GLY A 543 -14.93 9.48 -24.08
C GLY A 543 -14.18 8.59 -25.08
N PRO A 544 -13.66 7.41 -24.68
CA PRO A 544 -12.99 6.48 -25.58
C PRO A 544 -13.84 6.02 -26.77
N GLU A 545 -15.11 5.69 -26.54
CA GLU A 545 -16.02 5.26 -27.59
C GLU A 545 -16.38 6.44 -28.50
N ASP A 546 -16.77 7.57 -27.92
CA ASP A 546 -17.21 8.75 -28.68
C ASP A 546 -16.13 9.28 -29.63
N ILE A 547 -14.89 9.35 -29.14
CA ILE A 547 -13.76 9.85 -29.93
C ILE A 547 -13.30 8.85 -30.99
N TRP A 548 -13.44 7.56 -30.72
CA TRP A 548 -13.25 6.53 -31.72
C TRP A 548 -14.31 6.65 -32.82
N ARG A 549 -15.60 6.74 -32.48
CA ARG A 549 -16.68 6.93 -33.46
C ARG A 549 -16.49 8.21 -34.30
N TRP A 550 -16.00 9.28 -33.69
CA TRP A 550 -15.65 10.51 -34.39
C TRP A 550 -14.51 10.32 -35.40
N ALA A 551 -13.47 9.55 -35.06
CA ALA A 551 -12.32 9.31 -35.92
C ALA A 551 -12.60 8.29 -37.04
N HIS A 552 -13.48 7.32 -36.77
CA HIS A 552 -13.76 6.19 -37.66
C HIS A 552 -15.09 6.29 -38.41
N ARG A 553 -15.79 7.43 -38.31
CA ARG A 553 -17.11 7.64 -38.89
C ARG A 553 -17.22 7.21 -40.35
N ASP A 554 -16.19 7.52 -41.14
CA ASP A 554 -16.21 7.29 -42.57
C ASP A 554 -15.36 6.08 -43.00
N GLU A 555 -14.99 5.23 -42.04
CA GLU A 555 -14.24 4.01 -42.26
C GLU A 555 -15.19 2.82 -42.36
N GLU A 556 -14.83 1.86 -43.21
CA GLU A 556 -15.41 0.52 -43.20
C GLU A 556 -14.80 -0.29 -42.06
N ALA A 557 -15.40 -1.44 -41.74
CA ALA A 557 -14.95 -2.25 -40.60
C ALA A 557 -13.46 -2.59 -40.65
N GLY A 558 -12.87 -2.87 -41.82
CA GLY A 558 -11.42 -3.13 -41.95
C GLY A 558 -10.52 -2.00 -41.42
N GLY A 559 -11.03 -0.76 -41.32
CA GLY A 559 -10.35 0.42 -40.81
C GLY A 559 -10.63 0.76 -39.34
N PHE A 560 -11.48 0.00 -38.64
CA PHE A 560 -11.91 0.33 -37.25
C PHE A 560 -10.79 0.30 -36.21
N VAL A 561 -9.71 -0.43 -36.48
CA VAL A 561 -8.62 -0.62 -35.53
C VAL A 561 -7.29 -0.55 -36.29
N GLY A 562 -6.32 0.19 -35.76
CA GLY A 562 -4.95 0.22 -36.26
C GLY A 562 -4.77 0.93 -37.60
N ASN A 563 -5.79 1.65 -38.10
CA ASN A 563 -5.75 2.30 -39.40
C ASN A 563 -4.56 3.28 -39.51
N PHE A 564 -3.79 3.16 -40.59
CA PHE A 564 -2.62 3.99 -40.87
C PHE A 564 -2.98 5.46 -41.08
N ASP A 565 -4.13 5.72 -41.69
CA ASP A 565 -4.66 7.07 -41.93
C ASP A 565 -4.89 7.85 -40.63
N GLN A 566 -5.04 7.11 -39.52
CA GLN A 566 -5.30 7.63 -38.18
C GLN A 566 -4.09 7.54 -37.24
N ALA A 567 -2.91 7.12 -37.74
CA ALA A 567 -1.70 6.99 -36.91
C ALA A 567 -1.29 8.30 -36.21
N VAL A 568 -1.62 9.44 -36.81
CA VAL A 568 -1.43 10.77 -36.20
C VAL A 568 -2.28 10.95 -34.93
N LEU A 569 -3.47 10.36 -34.86
CA LEU A 569 -4.32 10.43 -33.67
C LEU A 569 -3.74 9.63 -32.49
N ARG A 570 -3.07 8.51 -32.78
CA ARG A 570 -2.41 7.69 -31.75
C ARG A 570 -1.19 8.35 -31.12
N GLN A 571 -0.63 9.41 -31.72
CA GLN A 571 0.47 10.17 -31.12
C GLN A 571 0.06 10.86 -29.82
N TRP A 572 -1.20 11.27 -29.71
CA TRP A 572 -1.78 11.87 -28.51
C TRP A 572 -2.74 10.91 -27.79
N ALA A 573 -2.66 9.61 -28.10
CA ALA A 573 -3.42 8.55 -27.44
C ALA A 573 -4.93 8.86 -27.34
N TYR A 574 -5.53 9.33 -28.45
CA TYR A 574 -6.87 9.91 -28.50
C TYR A 574 -7.98 9.12 -27.78
N VAL A 575 -7.94 7.79 -27.82
CA VAL A 575 -8.91 6.88 -27.17
C VAL A 575 -8.68 6.64 -25.67
N MET A 576 -7.74 7.36 -25.02
CA MET A 576 -7.42 7.20 -23.59
C MET A 576 -8.11 8.23 -22.70
N TRP A 577 -8.73 9.27 -23.26
CA TRP A 577 -9.14 10.47 -22.52
C TRP A 577 -10.60 10.45 -22.12
N ASP A 578 -10.90 11.09 -20.97
CA ASP A 578 -12.28 11.26 -20.51
C ASP A 578 -13.04 12.21 -21.44
N ARG A 579 -14.36 11.99 -21.55
CA ARG A 579 -15.26 12.81 -22.36
C ARG A 579 -15.11 14.30 -22.06
N GLY A 580 -15.07 14.66 -20.78
CA GLY A 580 -14.92 16.06 -20.36
C GLY A 580 -13.61 16.69 -20.82
N ARG A 581 -12.51 15.93 -20.90
CA ARG A 581 -11.23 16.43 -21.43
C ARG A 581 -11.31 16.66 -22.92
N ILE A 582 -11.90 15.71 -23.65
CA ILE A 582 -12.07 15.76 -25.11
C ILE A 582 -12.95 16.95 -25.51
N ASP A 583 -14.05 17.17 -24.79
CA ASP A 583 -14.92 18.34 -24.99
C ASP A 583 -14.17 19.64 -24.70
N GLY A 584 -13.33 19.65 -23.65
CA GLY A 584 -12.46 20.79 -23.32
C GLY A 584 -11.32 21.04 -24.34
N TRP A 585 -11.05 20.10 -25.24
CA TRP A 585 -10.17 20.27 -26.40
C TRP A 585 -10.93 20.64 -27.68
N PHE A 586 -12.26 20.70 -27.61
CA PHE A 586 -13.12 21.04 -28.74
C PHE A 586 -12.93 20.11 -29.96
N VAL A 587 -12.55 18.85 -29.72
CA VAL A 587 -12.24 17.88 -30.78
C VAL A 587 -13.45 17.66 -31.70
N PHE A 588 -14.65 17.54 -31.12
CA PHE A 588 -15.88 17.23 -31.85
C PHE A 588 -16.44 18.40 -32.68
N ILE A 589 -15.84 19.59 -32.66
CA ILE A 589 -16.33 20.74 -33.45
C ILE A 589 -16.25 20.46 -34.96
N ARG A 590 -15.23 19.72 -35.40
CA ARG A 590 -15.04 19.39 -36.82
C ARG A 590 -14.99 17.87 -36.97
N PRO A 591 -15.54 17.30 -38.05
CA PRO A 591 -15.33 15.89 -38.35
C PRO A 591 -13.83 15.61 -38.54
N TRP A 592 -13.40 14.42 -38.14
CA TRP A 592 -12.09 13.93 -38.53
C TRP A 592 -12.06 13.74 -40.05
N VAL A 593 -10.97 14.18 -40.68
CA VAL A 593 -10.73 13.94 -42.11
C VAL A 593 -9.30 13.48 -42.23
N SER A 594 -9.09 12.25 -42.69
CA SER A 594 -7.75 11.69 -42.85
C SER A 594 -6.91 12.52 -43.82
N THR A 595 -5.59 12.43 -43.69
CA THR A 595 -4.67 13.16 -44.58
C THR A 595 -4.87 12.74 -46.04
N CYS A 596 -5.15 11.46 -46.28
CA CYS A 596 -5.46 10.92 -47.61
C CYS A 596 -6.76 11.50 -48.16
N ARG A 597 -7.81 11.61 -47.34
CA ARG A 597 -9.07 12.22 -47.76
C ARG A 597 -8.96 13.73 -48.00
N ARG A 598 -8.26 14.47 -47.14
CA ARG A 598 -7.95 15.90 -47.39
C ARG A 598 -7.17 16.10 -48.69
N TYR A 599 -6.30 15.16 -49.02
CA TYR A 599 -5.56 15.17 -50.27
C TYR A 599 -6.47 14.88 -51.47
N LEU A 600 -7.37 13.89 -51.37
CA LEU A 600 -8.36 13.58 -52.40
C LEU A 600 -9.40 14.71 -52.59
N GLU A 601 -9.84 15.36 -51.50
CA GLU A 601 -10.72 16.53 -51.55
C GLU A 601 -10.02 17.73 -52.17
N ARG A 602 -8.73 17.95 -51.89
CA ARG A 602 -7.92 18.97 -52.58
C ARG A 602 -7.72 18.64 -54.06
N LEU A 603 -7.45 17.37 -54.38
CA LEU A 603 -7.39 16.91 -55.77
C LEU A 603 -8.75 17.04 -56.47
N GLY A 604 -9.86 16.89 -55.74
CA GLY A 604 -11.21 17.11 -56.25
C GLY A 604 -11.54 18.59 -56.46
N GLN A 605 -11.08 19.49 -55.59
CA GLN A 605 -11.18 20.94 -55.79
C GLN A 605 -10.25 21.44 -56.92
N ASP A 606 -9.08 20.81 -57.08
CA ASP A 606 -8.18 21.04 -58.20
C ASP A 606 -8.61 20.27 -59.47
N SER A 607 -9.54 19.31 -59.39
CA SER A 607 -9.98 18.49 -60.54
C SER A 607 -10.82 19.28 -61.55
N ASP A 608 -11.44 20.38 -61.13
CA ASP A 608 -12.06 21.32 -62.07
C ASP A 608 -11.00 22.14 -62.87
N GLU A 609 -9.73 22.18 -62.42
CA GLU A 609 -8.59 22.75 -63.16
C GLU A 609 -7.62 21.70 -63.75
N LEU A 610 -7.64 20.45 -63.30
CA LEU A 610 -6.67 19.40 -63.68
C LEU A 610 -7.22 18.29 -64.59
N LEU A 611 -8.47 18.39 -65.07
CA LEU A 611 -9.00 17.53 -66.14
C LEU A 611 -8.52 17.92 -67.55
N SER A 612 -7.27 18.38 -67.69
CA SER A 612 -6.58 18.39 -68.98
C SER A 612 -5.13 17.92 -68.83
N ASP A 613 -4.91 16.66 -69.24
CA ASP A 613 -3.66 16.01 -69.61
C ASP A 613 -2.51 15.88 -68.60
N GLY A 614 -2.22 14.61 -68.24
CA GLY A 614 -0.89 14.06 -67.95
C GLY A 614 -0.01 14.77 -66.92
N LEU A 615 0.12 14.19 -65.72
CA LEU A 615 1.10 14.63 -64.70
C LEU A 615 2.55 14.61 -65.24
N GLU A 616 3.12 15.80 -65.45
CA GLU A 616 4.51 16.04 -65.86
C GLU A 616 5.54 15.52 -64.81
N PRO A 617 6.69 14.94 -65.23
CA PRO A 617 7.70 14.32 -64.36
C PRO A 617 8.27 15.22 -63.25
N GLU A 618 8.38 16.53 -63.47
CA GLU A 618 8.86 17.49 -62.46
C GLU A 618 7.94 17.58 -61.24
N MET A 619 6.64 17.35 -61.42
CA MET A 619 5.65 17.39 -60.33
C MET A 619 5.80 16.16 -59.41
N ARG A 620 6.20 15.01 -59.98
CA ARG A 620 6.56 13.78 -59.24
C ARG A 620 7.80 13.97 -58.37
N GLU A 621 8.80 14.70 -58.87
CA GLU A 621 10.04 14.96 -58.14
C GLU A 621 9.84 15.94 -56.98
N ARG A 622 8.99 16.96 -57.16
CA ARG A 622 8.58 17.89 -56.09
C ARG A 622 7.80 17.19 -54.96
N LEU A 623 6.96 16.20 -55.30
CA LEU A 623 6.25 15.37 -54.32
C LEU A 623 7.21 14.54 -53.47
N LEU A 624 8.22 13.91 -54.09
CA LEU A 624 9.26 13.13 -53.41
C LEU A 624 10.17 14.00 -52.51
N LEU A 625 10.44 15.24 -52.91
CA LEU A 625 11.21 16.22 -52.12
C LEU A 625 10.44 16.74 -50.90
N ARG A 626 9.11 16.92 -51.03
CA ARG A 626 8.26 17.37 -49.92
C ARG A 626 8.06 16.26 -48.88
N HIS A 627 7.93 15.01 -49.31
CA HIS A 627 7.87 13.84 -48.41
C HIS A 627 9.17 13.67 -47.61
N ARG A 628 10.34 13.94 -48.21
CA ARG A 628 11.63 13.92 -47.49
C ARG A 628 11.77 15.02 -46.42
N ARG A 629 11.08 16.15 -46.54
CA ARG A 629 11.13 17.26 -45.56
C ARG A 629 10.27 17.04 -44.31
N ILE A 630 9.25 16.17 -44.37
CA ILE A 630 8.29 15.96 -43.27
C ILE A 630 8.74 14.82 -42.33
N GLY A 631 9.92 14.23 -42.55
CA GLY A 631 10.48 13.22 -41.64
C GLY A 631 9.76 11.86 -41.66
N LEU A 632 8.72 11.70 -42.48
CA LEU A 632 8.09 10.41 -42.77
C LEU A 632 8.99 9.59 -43.71
N LYS A 633 9.98 8.91 -43.13
CA LYS A 633 10.50 7.68 -43.76
C LYS A 633 9.69 6.52 -43.20
N LEU A 634 8.72 6.01 -43.97
CA LEU A 634 8.79 4.65 -44.51
C LEU A 634 7.56 4.19 -45.32
N TYR A 635 7.84 3.21 -46.19
CA TYR A 635 7.00 2.45 -47.11
C TYR A 635 6.73 3.06 -48.50
N ASP A 636 7.50 2.53 -49.46
CA ASP A 636 7.26 2.64 -50.89
C ASP A 636 5.85 2.11 -51.25
N PRO A 637 4.96 2.96 -51.80
CA PRO A 637 3.62 2.58 -52.21
C PRO A 637 3.58 1.43 -53.23
N GLU A 638 4.64 1.26 -54.04
CA GLU A 638 4.70 0.21 -55.06
C GLU A 638 4.85 -1.18 -54.44
N THR A 639 5.57 -1.32 -53.33
CA THR A 639 5.68 -2.58 -52.57
C THR A 639 4.37 -3.02 -51.90
N TRP A 640 3.50 -2.09 -51.50
CA TRP A 640 2.20 -2.41 -50.89
C TRP A 640 1.17 -2.84 -51.94
N ALA A 641 1.08 -2.11 -53.06
CA ALA A 641 0.22 -2.48 -54.18
C ALA A 641 0.57 -3.86 -54.75
N CYS A 642 1.86 -4.24 -54.72
CA CYS A 642 2.30 -5.55 -55.18
C CYS A 642 1.88 -6.70 -54.24
N ARG A 643 1.84 -6.47 -52.91
CA ARG A 643 1.41 -7.48 -51.91
C ARG A 643 -0.11 -7.66 -51.84
N VAL A 644 -0.88 -6.59 -52.03
CA VAL A 644 -2.36 -6.68 -52.08
C VAL A 644 -2.80 -7.50 -53.30
N ARG A 645 -2.16 -7.30 -54.47
CA ARG A 645 -2.46 -8.09 -55.69
C ARG A 645 -2.10 -9.58 -55.58
N THR A 646 -1.12 -9.94 -54.75
CA THR A 646 -0.74 -11.36 -54.58
C THR A 646 -1.69 -12.12 -53.64
N ILE A 647 -2.45 -11.41 -52.80
CA ILE A 647 -3.33 -12.02 -51.79
C ILE A 647 -4.79 -12.07 -52.28
N THR A 648 -5.24 -11.12 -53.10
CA THR A 648 -6.65 -11.03 -53.50
C THR A 648 -6.98 -11.75 -54.81
N GLY A 649 -6.00 -12.12 -55.64
CA GLY A 649 -6.24 -12.89 -56.87
C GLY A 649 -7.24 -12.26 -57.86
N VAL A 650 -7.45 -10.94 -57.78
CA VAL A 650 -8.28 -10.17 -58.72
C VAL A 650 -7.37 -9.13 -59.39
N PRO A 651 -7.39 -9.01 -60.73
CA PRO A 651 -6.41 -8.25 -61.53
C PRO A 651 -6.28 -6.76 -61.19
#